data_AF-A0A7H8HZ29-F1
#
_entry.id   AF-A0A7H8HZ29-F1
#
_cell.length_a   1.000
_cell.length_b   1.000
_cell.length_c   1.000
_cell.angle_alpha   90.00
_cell.angle_beta   90.00
_cell.angle_gamma   90.00
#
_symmetry.space_group_name_H-M   'P 1'
#
loop_
_entity.id
_entity.type
_entity.pdbx_description
1 polymer ?
#
loop_
_entity_poly.entity_id
_entity_poly.type
_entity_poly.pdbx_seq_one_letter_code
_entity_poly.pdbx_strand_id
1 'polypeptide(L)'
;MRIDCHVPITVRIVGVPTDDQLAAVGQALTRAVSARVAEAERVLAERHGDPGGATTEVRERYDPGRQGADGYAVPSFQLAGDPVAVPALPDLSANEAEALRVRSAGPNLVDPTRSAADNEAAVRALALDIFGSREAVEAVFASLSPLVRQEVDRQHPPEGADAMADHHLQFFIRMRLYFSTWEDLLDHFRNFTEVKRPATQDNPEVDVVLHRDAADRLERVLNLLPKHPKIYGGFQLRHFEEGEIQTPGFMIHALGYALDIAAAENPKIGFQSSGTRRFDPHQIAAAIDPRGAHMDMGNDWPGIVKAMGQRLAADTTTLAADDQDPVAKRVFQLFEQQFHQMQRGSLGFIGTLSPAHRTKLLDVRKRYLDVLREIAAQRGKQTPASLQERRKAILEEIPPLVTEWITALDSEVKASLAKHPGMDKLRPPAEIRADLQHAEKRLQLAQQDEQRAKTATAAAVRRRDAAIAKTRPVGRDWTPAPVEAIRDAAARRQEAETALREEIYAKRVRDSAAATRDRLKAELATSDVPALRPAWKWITEVTELREELAHPDLSTSAGIGTFEALTTGDLRSIAPADNPPLLRLLEAGFFNPKDGFDLQFFEEMAHSGFVPGATWQFGGADPMHFELQEGRERIKPPGTLPPRAH
;
A
#
# COMPACT_ATOMS: atom_id res chain seq x y z
N MET A 1 -4.72 22.93 70.16
CA MET A 1 -5.51 23.04 68.92
C MET A 1 -4.88 22.11 67.91
N ARG A 2 -5.62 21.16 67.35
CA ARG A 2 -5.09 20.28 66.30
C ARG A 2 -5.16 21.06 64.99
N ILE A 3 -4.01 21.24 64.33
CA ILE A 3 -3.93 21.89 63.03
C ILE A 3 -3.47 20.83 62.03
N ASP A 4 -4.39 20.34 61.21
CA ASP A 4 -4.07 19.42 60.14
C ASP A 4 -3.55 20.24 58.94
N CYS A 5 -2.30 20.03 58.55
CA CYS A 5 -1.69 20.75 57.42
C CYS A 5 -1.61 19.82 56.20
N HIS A 6 -2.01 20.34 55.04
CA HIS A 6 -2.12 19.56 53.80
C HIS A 6 -1.04 19.99 52.82
N VAL A 7 -0.18 19.03 52.43
CA VAL A 7 0.88 19.25 51.43
C VAL A 7 0.51 18.47 50.16
N PRO A 8 -0.08 19.13 49.14
CA PRO A 8 -0.36 18.46 47.88
C PRO A 8 0.95 18.18 47.14
N ILE A 9 1.13 16.92 46.73
CA ILE A 9 2.24 16.52 45.87
C ILE A 9 1.69 15.75 44.68
N THR A 10 2.15 16.13 43.50
CA THR A 10 1.83 15.44 42.25
C THR A 10 3.05 14.68 41.80
N VAL A 11 2.90 13.36 41.64
CA VAL A 11 3.94 12.48 41.10
C VAL A 11 3.43 11.96 39.76
N ARG A 12 4.24 12.12 38.72
CA ARG A 12 3.99 11.53 37.41
C ARG A 12 5.06 10.47 37.15
N ILE A 13 4.63 9.22 37.07
CA ILE A 13 5.48 8.08 36.68
C ILE A 13 5.02 7.65 35.29
N VAL A 14 5.96 7.46 34.38
CA VAL A 14 5.70 7.02 33.01
C VAL A 14 6.57 5.79 32.75
N GLY A 15 5.95 4.66 32.38
CA GLY A 15 6.62 3.36 32.20
C GLY A 15 6.83 2.58 33.49
N VAL A 16 7.61 1.49 33.42
CA VAL A 16 8.02 0.67 34.57
C VAL A 16 9.36 1.19 35.10
N PRO A 17 9.39 1.87 36.26
CA PRO A 17 10.64 2.39 36.79
C PRO A 17 11.52 1.25 37.31
N THR A 18 12.82 1.33 37.04
CA THR A 18 13.81 0.43 37.68
C THR A 18 13.86 0.67 39.19
N ASP A 19 14.44 -0.26 39.94
CA ASP A 19 14.66 -0.07 41.39
C ASP A 19 15.42 1.23 41.71
N ASP A 20 16.41 1.59 40.88
CA ASP A 20 17.16 2.84 41.02
C ASP A 20 16.31 4.07 40.73
N GLN A 21 15.42 4.00 39.73
CA GLN A 21 14.48 5.09 39.42
C GLN A 21 13.42 5.24 40.51
N LEU A 22 12.91 4.14 41.06
CA LEU A 22 12.02 4.14 42.23
C LEU A 22 12.72 4.74 43.45
N ALA A 23 13.98 4.37 43.70
CA ALA A 23 14.77 4.97 44.77
C ALA A 23 14.97 6.48 44.55
N ALA A 24 15.26 6.90 43.32
CA ALA A 24 15.44 8.31 42.97
C ALA A 24 14.13 9.12 43.11
N VAL A 25 13.00 8.58 42.66
CA VAL A 25 11.66 9.18 42.86
C VAL A 25 11.34 9.25 44.35
N GLY A 26 11.60 8.18 45.11
CA GLY A 26 11.42 8.18 46.57
C GLY A 26 12.24 9.25 47.27
N GLN A 27 13.50 9.44 46.88
CA GLN A 27 14.34 10.53 47.39
C GLN A 27 13.81 11.91 46.99
N ALA A 28 13.39 12.10 45.73
CA ALA A 28 12.85 13.37 45.26
C ALA A 28 11.55 13.73 45.98
N LEU A 29 10.67 12.75 46.18
CA LEU A 29 9.43 12.90 46.92
C LEU A 29 9.70 13.26 48.38
N THR A 30 10.60 12.54 49.04
CA THR A 30 11.01 12.81 50.42
C THR A 30 11.52 14.24 50.56
N ARG A 31 12.38 14.70 49.64
CA ARG A 31 12.85 16.10 49.64
C ARG A 31 11.71 17.11 49.46
N ALA A 32 10.78 16.86 48.54
CA ALA A 32 9.66 17.75 48.28
C ALA A 32 8.69 17.83 49.47
N VAL A 33 8.34 16.68 50.07
CA VAL A 33 7.52 16.61 51.30
C VAL A 33 8.20 17.37 52.42
N SER A 34 9.47 17.04 52.73
CA SER A 34 10.20 17.66 53.84
C SER A 34 10.32 19.17 53.68
N ALA A 35 10.56 19.67 52.46
CA ALA A 35 10.61 21.11 52.21
C ALA A 35 9.27 21.80 52.48
N ARG A 36 8.16 21.18 52.08
CA ARG A 36 6.81 21.72 52.30
C ARG A 36 6.32 21.60 53.74
N VAL A 37 6.67 20.51 54.43
CA VAL A 37 6.39 20.34 55.85
C VAL A 37 7.17 21.37 56.66
N ALA A 38 8.46 21.58 56.37
CA ALA A 38 9.24 22.64 57.01
C ALA A 38 8.67 24.05 56.75
N GLU A 39 8.18 24.31 55.54
CA GLU A 39 7.48 25.56 55.22
C GLU A 39 6.19 25.72 56.05
N ALA A 40 5.38 24.66 56.15
CA ALA A 40 4.17 24.64 56.95
C ALA A 40 4.46 24.83 58.44
N GLU A 41 5.45 24.12 59.00
CA GLU A 41 5.90 24.27 60.39
C GLU A 41 6.34 25.70 60.68
N ARG A 42 7.09 26.32 59.76
CA ARG A 42 7.50 27.73 59.90
C ARG A 42 6.29 28.67 59.96
N VAL A 43 5.32 28.50 59.06
CA VAL A 43 4.09 29.30 59.02
C VAL A 43 3.23 29.10 60.28
N LEU A 44 3.15 27.86 60.78
CA LEU A 44 2.42 27.53 61.99
C LEU A 44 3.10 28.07 63.24
N ALA A 45 4.42 27.94 63.36
CA ALA A 45 5.21 28.52 64.45
C ALA A 45 5.07 30.04 64.49
N GLU A 46 5.11 30.71 63.33
CA GLU A 46 4.95 32.16 63.21
C GLU A 46 3.54 32.63 63.62
N ARG A 47 2.49 31.86 63.28
CA ARG A 47 1.10 32.23 63.61
C ARG A 47 0.63 31.81 64.99
N HIS A 48 1.17 30.72 65.54
CA HIS A 48 0.63 30.06 66.73
C HIS A 48 1.64 29.91 67.88
N GLY A 49 2.90 30.33 67.69
CA GLY A 49 3.92 30.36 68.75
C GLY A 49 4.41 28.98 69.19
N ASP A 50 4.25 27.95 68.35
CA ASP A 50 4.55 26.55 68.69
C ASP A 50 5.94 26.14 68.17
N PRO A 51 6.93 25.86 69.03
CA PRO A 51 8.27 25.49 68.62
C PRO A 51 8.34 23.99 68.29
N GLY A 52 8.10 23.67 67.00
CA GLY A 52 8.56 22.48 66.26
C GLY A 52 8.75 21.18 67.05
N GLY A 53 7.73 20.33 67.05
CA GLY A 53 7.86 18.93 67.46
C GLY A 53 8.64 18.11 66.44
N ALA A 54 9.45 17.15 66.92
CA ALA A 54 10.24 16.28 66.06
C ALA A 54 9.34 15.47 65.10
N THR A 55 9.57 15.63 63.79
CA THR A 55 8.91 14.83 62.76
C THR A 55 9.38 13.39 62.83
N THR A 56 8.44 12.46 62.95
CA THR A 56 8.71 11.03 62.81
C THR A 56 8.44 10.66 61.36
N GLU A 57 9.40 10.03 60.69
CA GLU A 57 9.24 9.57 59.31
C GLU A 57 8.15 8.48 59.27
N VAL A 58 6.94 8.83 58.80
CA VAL A 58 5.86 7.86 58.60
C VAL A 58 5.99 7.32 57.18
N ARG A 59 6.57 6.12 57.05
CA ARG A 59 6.49 5.33 55.82
C ARG A 59 5.38 4.31 55.96
N GLU A 60 4.35 4.42 55.13
CA GLU A 60 3.36 3.35 55.02
C GLU A 60 3.98 2.20 54.20
N ARG A 61 4.15 1.04 54.82
CA ARG A 61 4.62 -0.17 54.12
C ARG A 61 3.49 -0.67 53.22
N TYR A 62 3.86 -1.17 52.03
CA TYR A 62 2.96 -1.95 51.20
C TYR A 62 2.38 -3.10 52.03
N ASP A 63 1.05 -3.18 52.06
CA ASP A 63 0.27 -4.16 52.79
C ASP A 63 -0.52 -4.98 51.78
N PRO A 64 -0.07 -6.21 51.44
CA PRO A 64 -0.77 -7.05 50.46
C PRO A 64 -2.21 -7.37 50.88
N GLY A 65 -2.58 -7.24 52.15
CA GLY A 65 -3.96 -7.38 52.63
C GLY A 65 -4.91 -6.27 52.14
N ARG A 66 -4.38 -5.17 51.61
CA ARG A 66 -5.16 -4.07 51.01
C ARG A 66 -5.39 -4.23 49.50
N GLN A 67 -4.80 -5.25 48.89
CA GLN A 67 -5.07 -5.59 47.49
C GLN A 67 -6.42 -6.32 47.42
N GLY A 68 -7.45 -5.65 46.91
CA GLY A 68 -8.77 -6.22 46.66
C GLY A 68 -9.04 -6.45 45.18
N ALA A 69 -10.22 -7.02 44.87
CA ALA A 69 -10.68 -7.19 43.49
C ALA A 69 -10.79 -5.86 42.72
N ASP A 70 -11.09 -4.76 43.44
CA ASP A 70 -11.26 -3.42 42.87
C ASP A 70 -9.95 -2.60 42.85
N GLY A 71 -8.82 -3.20 43.23
CA GLY A 71 -7.50 -2.56 43.27
C GLY A 71 -6.90 -2.43 44.66
N TYR A 72 -5.92 -1.54 44.83
CA TYR A 72 -5.22 -1.35 46.10
C TYR A 72 -5.93 -0.29 46.94
N ALA A 73 -6.40 -0.67 48.13
CA ALA A 73 -7.11 0.23 49.03
C ALA A 73 -6.14 1.24 49.66
N VAL A 74 -6.29 2.51 49.29
CA VAL A 74 -5.57 3.62 49.92
C VAL A 74 -6.55 4.47 50.74
N PRO A 75 -6.13 5.00 51.90
CA PRO A 75 -6.95 5.94 52.65
C PRO A 75 -7.33 7.14 51.76
N SER A 76 -8.62 7.35 51.53
CA SER A 76 -9.08 8.48 50.74
C SER A 76 -9.05 9.74 51.57
N PHE A 77 -8.33 10.75 51.07
CA PHE A 77 -8.30 12.04 51.69
C PHE A 77 -9.68 12.74 51.66
N GLN A 78 -10.41 12.61 50.54
CA GLN A 78 -11.72 13.25 50.35
C GLN A 78 -12.83 12.58 51.18
N LEU A 79 -12.62 11.33 51.60
CA LEU A 79 -13.55 10.56 52.40
C LEU A 79 -13.02 10.35 53.83
N ALA A 80 -12.28 11.32 54.37
CA ALA A 80 -11.83 11.34 55.77
C ALA A 80 -11.03 10.08 56.21
N GLY A 81 -10.28 9.47 55.30
CA GLY A 81 -9.48 8.27 55.55
C GLY A 81 -10.19 6.96 55.21
N ASP A 82 -11.47 7.00 54.80
CA ASP A 82 -12.16 5.82 54.31
C ASP A 82 -11.39 5.24 53.12
N PRO A 83 -11.13 3.92 53.09
CA PRO A 83 -10.38 3.33 51.98
C PRO A 83 -11.11 3.56 50.66
N VAL A 84 -10.40 4.11 49.67
CA VAL A 84 -10.83 4.07 48.28
C VAL A 84 -9.90 3.13 47.52
N ALA A 85 -10.47 2.30 46.67
CA ALA A 85 -9.68 1.44 45.82
C ALA A 85 -9.04 2.29 44.71
N VAL A 86 -7.71 2.23 44.60
CA VAL A 86 -7.03 2.70 43.39
C VAL A 86 -7.04 1.53 42.42
N PRO A 87 -7.69 1.65 41.24
CA PRO A 87 -7.75 0.56 40.28
C PRO A 87 -6.32 0.10 39.95
N ALA A 88 -6.01 -1.15 40.27
CA ALA A 88 -4.80 -1.78 39.79
C ALA A 88 -5.10 -2.24 38.36
N LEU A 89 -4.30 -1.79 37.39
CA LEU A 89 -4.38 -2.35 36.05
C LEU A 89 -4.04 -3.84 36.11
N PRO A 90 -4.71 -4.70 35.34
CA PRO A 90 -4.38 -6.11 35.28
C PRO A 90 -2.93 -6.31 34.79
N ASP A 91 -2.25 -7.32 35.34
CA ASP A 91 -0.95 -7.79 34.85
C ASP A 91 -1.19 -8.65 33.60
N LEU A 92 -1.22 -7.99 32.43
CA LEU A 92 -1.57 -8.62 31.16
C LEU A 92 -0.56 -9.70 30.75
N SER A 93 0.73 -9.51 31.04
CA SER A 93 1.77 -10.53 30.84
C SER A 93 1.52 -11.79 31.68
N ALA A 94 1.27 -11.63 32.98
CA ALA A 94 0.97 -12.78 33.85
C ALA A 94 -0.32 -13.48 33.42
N ASN A 95 -1.34 -12.72 33.04
CA ASN A 95 -2.61 -13.26 32.58
C ASN A 95 -2.49 -13.96 31.21
N GLU A 96 -1.66 -13.45 30.28
CA GLU A 96 -1.34 -14.13 29.01
C GLU A 96 -0.66 -15.47 29.27
N ALA A 97 0.36 -15.50 30.13
CA ALA A 97 1.06 -16.74 30.47
C ALA A 97 0.11 -17.78 31.08
N GLU A 98 -0.77 -17.37 31.99
CA GLU A 98 -1.76 -18.26 32.60
C GLU A 98 -2.82 -18.71 31.58
N ALA A 99 -3.33 -17.83 30.73
CA ALA A 99 -4.31 -18.16 29.70
C ALA A 99 -3.75 -19.17 28.69
N LEU A 100 -2.51 -18.99 28.25
CA LEU A 100 -1.81 -19.94 27.37
C LEU A 100 -1.64 -21.31 28.04
N ARG A 101 -1.26 -21.32 29.33
CA ARG A 101 -1.10 -22.55 30.13
C ARG A 101 -2.42 -23.31 30.28
N VAL A 102 -3.50 -22.63 30.65
CA VAL A 102 -4.82 -23.23 30.89
C VAL A 102 -5.40 -23.79 29.60
N ARG A 103 -5.26 -23.08 28.48
CA ARG A 103 -5.84 -23.50 27.19
C ARG A 103 -4.97 -24.49 26.42
N SER A 104 -3.77 -24.82 26.93
CA SER A 104 -2.77 -25.60 26.20
C SER A 104 -2.53 -25.04 24.78
N ALA A 105 -2.66 -23.72 24.63
CA ALA A 105 -2.27 -23.03 23.41
C ALA A 105 -0.74 -23.05 23.36
N GLY A 106 -0.15 -23.07 22.16
CA GLY A 106 1.31 -23.11 22.00
C GLY A 106 2.05 -21.99 22.75
N PRO A 107 3.39 -21.98 22.72
CA PRO A 107 4.19 -21.10 23.56
C PRO A 107 4.00 -19.59 23.30
N ASN A 108 3.40 -19.22 22.15
CA ASN A 108 3.24 -17.83 21.74
C ASN A 108 1.80 -17.54 21.31
N LEU A 109 1.24 -16.43 21.78
CA LEU A 109 -0.08 -15.96 21.37
C LEU A 109 -0.13 -15.55 19.89
N VAL A 110 0.95 -14.96 19.37
CA VAL A 110 1.15 -14.59 17.96
C VAL A 110 2.34 -15.36 17.40
N ASP A 111 2.14 -16.11 16.32
CA ASP A 111 3.20 -16.92 15.68
C ASP A 111 3.39 -16.46 14.22
N PRO A 112 4.59 -16.01 13.81
CA PRO A 112 4.83 -15.52 12.45
C PRO A 112 4.62 -16.59 11.36
N THR A 113 4.59 -17.87 11.72
CA THR A 113 4.36 -18.99 10.79
C THR A 113 2.88 -19.29 10.57
N ARG A 114 1.98 -18.85 11.46
CA ARG A 114 0.52 -18.95 11.29
C ARG A 114 0.00 -17.91 10.32
N SER A 115 -1.21 -18.10 9.80
CA SER A 115 -1.87 -17.02 9.07
C SER A 115 -2.19 -15.87 10.02
N ALA A 116 -2.18 -14.63 9.51
CA ALA A 116 -2.51 -13.48 10.33
C ALA A 116 -3.93 -13.58 10.91
N ALA A 117 -4.88 -14.14 10.16
CA ALA A 117 -6.24 -14.38 10.62
C ALA A 117 -6.30 -15.39 11.78
N ASP A 118 -5.50 -16.46 11.72
CA ASP A 118 -5.40 -17.43 12.82
C ASP A 118 -4.78 -16.81 14.07
N ASN A 119 -3.77 -15.94 13.91
CA ASN A 119 -3.20 -15.19 15.02
C ASN A 119 -4.23 -14.26 15.65
N GLU A 120 -5.01 -13.52 14.86
CA GLU A 120 -6.08 -12.67 15.37
C GLU A 120 -7.15 -13.47 16.12
N ALA A 121 -7.58 -14.61 15.55
CA ALA A 121 -8.54 -15.49 16.20
C ALA A 121 -8.01 -16.03 17.53
N ALA A 122 -6.71 -16.38 17.61
CA ALA A 122 -6.07 -16.82 18.84
C ALA A 122 -6.01 -15.71 19.90
N VAL A 123 -5.61 -14.50 19.51
CA VAL A 123 -5.61 -13.32 20.41
C VAL A 123 -7.03 -13.05 20.91
N ARG A 124 -8.02 -13.01 20.01
CA ARG A 124 -9.43 -12.78 20.36
C ARG A 124 -9.97 -13.82 21.33
N ALA A 125 -9.65 -15.10 21.13
CA ALA A 125 -10.14 -16.19 21.98
C ALA A 125 -9.65 -16.12 23.43
N LEU A 126 -8.51 -15.43 23.66
CA LEU A 126 -7.89 -15.30 24.97
C LEU A 126 -7.99 -13.88 25.55
N ALA A 127 -8.37 -12.87 24.75
CA ALA A 127 -8.32 -11.48 25.18
C ALA A 127 -9.12 -11.22 26.47
N LEU A 128 -10.36 -11.71 26.59
CA LEU A 128 -11.12 -11.52 27.83
C LEU A 128 -10.57 -12.33 29.02
N ASP A 129 -9.93 -13.48 28.80
CA ASP A 129 -9.23 -14.20 29.86
C ASP A 129 -8.00 -13.39 30.35
N ILE A 130 -7.34 -12.68 29.43
CA ILE A 130 -6.15 -11.88 29.68
C ILE A 130 -6.50 -10.56 30.40
N PHE A 131 -7.52 -9.86 29.92
CA PHE A 131 -7.98 -8.62 30.54
C PHE A 131 -8.83 -8.87 31.80
N GLY A 132 -9.47 -10.04 31.91
CA GLY A 132 -10.32 -10.44 33.03
C GLY A 132 -11.79 -10.00 32.88
N SER A 133 -12.04 -8.78 32.41
CA SER A 133 -13.40 -8.28 32.15
C SER A 133 -13.43 -7.13 31.15
N ARG A 134 -14.63 -6.70 30.73
CA ARG A 134 -14.79 -5.51 29.87
C ARG A 134 -14.44 -4.22 30.61
N GLU A 135 -14.74 -4.14 31.90
CA GLU A 135 -14.37 -3.00 32.74
C GLU A 135 -12.85 -2.86 32.84
N ALA A 136 -12.12 -3.98 32.89
CA ALA A 136 -10.67 -3.97 32.84
C ALA A 136 -10.12 -3.53 31.47
N VAL A 137 -10.78 -3.91 30.37
CA VAL A 137 -10.46 -3.37 29.03
C VAL A 137 -10.58 -1.85 29.04
N GLU A 138 -11.69 -1.31 29.54
CA GLU A 138 -11.90 0.14 29.63
C GLU A 138 -10.86 0.83 30.53
N ALA A 139 -10.52 0.24 31.67
CA ALA A 139 -9.49 0.77 32.56
C ALA A 139 -8.11 0.83 31.89
N VAL A 140 -7.74 -0.22 31.15
CA VAL A 140 -6.49 -0.25 30.38
C VAL A 140 -6.54 0.74 29.22
N PHE A 141 -7.65 0.81 28.48
CA PHE A 141 -7.85 1.76 27.39
C PHE A 141 -7.75 3.20 27.88
N ALA A 142 -8.35 3.52 29.03
CA ALA A 142 -8.26 4.83 29.67
C ALA A 142 -6.82 5.24 30.04
N SER A 143 -5.90 4.27 30.14
CA SER A 143 -4.47 4.53 30.39
C SER A 143 -3.68 4.95 29.16
N LEU A 144 -4.23 4.81 27.95
CA LEU A 144 -3.58 5.21 26.69
C LEU A 144 -3.53 6.74 26.55
N SER A 145 -2.72 7.24 25.60
CA SER A 145 -2.69 8.67 25.29
C SER A 145 -4.10 9.18 24.93
N PRO A 146 -4.53 10.36 25.43
CA PRO A 146 -5.81 10.95 25.03
C PRO A 146 -5.99 11.06 23.52
N LEU A 147 -4.90 11.30 22.79
CA LEU A 147 -4.90 11.41 21.33
C LEU A 147 -5.22 10.07 20.64
N VAL A 148 -4.71 8.96 21.19
CA VAL A 148 -5.00 7.60 20.71
C VAL A 148 -6.45 7.25 20.97
N ARG A 149 -6.94 7.51 22.20
CA ARG A 149 -8.34 7.26 22.56
C ARG A 149 -9.29 8.02 21.65
N GLN A 150 -9.04 9.31 21.44
CA GLN A 150 -9.85 10.13 20.54
C GLN A 150 -9.91 9.57 19.12
N GLU A 151 -8.79 9.09 18.57
CA GLU A 151 -8.77 8.54 17.22
C GLU A 151 -9.50 7.21 17.11
N VAL A 152 -9.37 6.32 18.10
CA VAL A 152 -10.12 5.05 18.15
C VAL A 152 -11.62 5.32 18.27
N ASP A 153 -12.04 6.18 19.21
CA ASP A 153 -13.45 6.54 19.41
C ASP A 153 -14.05 7.22 18.17
N ARG A 154 -13.23 7.98 17.41
CA ARG A 154 -13.67 8.66 16.19
C ARG A 154 -14.05 7.68 15.08
N GLN A 155 -13.42 6.51 15.01
CA GLN A 155 -13.73 5.49 13.99
C GLN A 155 -15.06 4.77 14.29
N HIS A 156 -15.49 4.78 15.56
CA HIS A 156 -16.69 4.09 16.03
C HIS A 156 -17.60 5.04 16.82
N PRO A 157 -18.44 5.85 16.15
CA PRO A 157 -19.39 6.69 16.87
C PRO A 157 -20.29 5.81 17.77
N PRO A 158 -20.47 6.17 19.05
CA PRO A 158 -21.00 5.26 20.06
C PRO A 158 -22.43 4.79 19.76
N GLU A 159 -22.63 3.48 19.70
CA GLU A 159 -23.95 2.83 19.74
C GLU A 159 -24.39 2.44 21.18
N GLY A 160 -23.52 2.66 22.17
CA GLY A 160 -23.72 2.35 23.60
C GLY A 160 -22.40 2.04 24.30
N ALA A 161 -22.41 1.94 25.64
CA ALA A 161 -21.21 1.67 26.43
C ALA A 161 -20.61 0.27 26.14
N ASP A 162 -21.46 -0.76 26.00
CA ASP A 162 -21.00 -2.12 25.70
C ASP A 162 -20.39 -2.24 24.31
N ALA A 163 -20.96 -1.54 23.32
CA ALA A 163 -20.43 -1.50 21.96
C ALA A 163 -19.05 -0.81 21.94
N MET A 164 -18.91 0.30 22.66
CA MET A 164 -17.62 0.99 22.78
C MET A 164 -16.54 0.08 23.40
N ALA A 165 -16.88 -0.64 24.46
CA ALA A 165 -15.95 -1.60 25.08
C ALA A 165 -15.53 -2.74 24.13
N ASP A 166 -16.45 -3.21 23.27
CA ASP A 166 -16.12 -4.19 22.23
C ASP A 166 -15.18 -3.61 21.16
N HIS A 167 -15.36 -2.35 20.77
CA HIS A 167 -14.44 -1.66 19.84
C HIS A 167 -13.05 -1.45 20.46
N HIS A 168 -12.96 -1.05 21.73
CA HIS A 168 -11.69 -0.94 22.44
C HIS A 168 -10.97 -2.29 22.57
N LEU A 169 -11.72 -3.35 22.87
CA LEU A 169 -11.19 -4.72 22.88
C LEU A 169 -10.69 -5.12 21.49
N GLN A 170 -11.44 -4.79 20.43
CA GLN A 170 -11.05 -5.07 19.05
C GLN A 170 -9.75 -4.34 18.67
N PHE A 171 -9.60 -3.07 19.05
CA PHE A 171 -8.37 -2.31 18.89
C PHE A 171 -7.18 -3.05 19.54
N PHE A 172 -7.31 -3.48 20.79
CA PHE A 172 -6.27 -4.22 21.49
C PHE A 172 -5.92 -5.55 20.82
N ILE A 173 -6.92 -6.34 20.45
CA ILE A 173 -6.75 -7.62 19.75
C ILE A 173 -5.95 -7.40 18.47
N ARG A 174 -6.33 -6.39 17.69
CA ARG A 174 -5.74 -6.15 16.38
C ARG A 174 -4.33 -5.58 16.48
N MET A 175 -4.10 -4.62 17.38
CA MET A 175 -2.78 -4.05 17.60
C MET A 175 -1.80 -5.07 18.18
N ARG A 176 -2.25 -6.00 19.02
CA ARG A 176 -1.41 -7.05 19.63
C ARG A 176 -0.63 -7.88 18.61
N LEU A 177 -1.15 -8.02 17.38
CA LEU A 177 -0.48 -8.73 16.28
C LEU A 177 0.87 -8.10 15.88
N TYR A 178 1.06 -6.81 16.13
CA TYR A 178 2.22 -6.04 15.69
C TYR A 178 3.24 -5.79 16.80
N PHE A 179 3.00 -6.30 18.01
CA PHE A 179 3.88 -6.15 19.19
C PHE A 179 4.24 -7.52 19.77
N SER A 180 5.34 -7.60 20.50
CA SER A 180 5.80 -8.86 21.09
C SER A 180 4.96 -9.22 22.33
N THR A 181 4.63 -8.21 23.14
CA THR A 181 3.90 -8.33 24.41
C THR A 181 2.77 -7.29 24.49
N TRP A 182 1.89 -7.44 25.49
CA TRP A 182 0.89 -6.42 25.81
C TRP A 182 1.52 -5.15 26.37
N GLU A 183 2.58 -5.27 27.16
CA GLU A 183 3.30 -4.14 27.73
C GLU A 183 3.94 -3.29 26.63
N ASP A 184 4.57 -3.91 25.62
CA ASP A 184 5.12 -3.20 24.46
C ASP A 184 4.03 -2.39 23.73
N LEU A 185 2.85 -2.98 23.56
CA LEU A 185 1.70 -2.32 22.95
C LEU A 185 1.22 -1.13 23.79
N LEU A 186 1.03 -1.33 25.09
CA LEU A 186 0.52 -0.28 25.98
C LEU A 186 1.51 0.87 26.09
N ASP A 187 2.80 0.56 26.25
CA ASP A 187 3.85 1.57 26.32
C ASP A 187 3.96 2.34 25.01
N HIS A 188 3.79 1.68 23.86
CA HIS A 188 3.72 2.36 22.57
C HIS A 188 2.56 3.37 22.51
N PHE A 189 1.32 2.94 22.77
CA PHE A 189 0.13 3.81 22.65
C PHE A 189 -0.03 4.83 23.79
N ARG A 190 0.72 4.69 24.89
CA ARG A 190 0.86 5.74 25.92
C ARG A 190 1.76 6.89 25.47
N ASN A 191 2.70 6.62 24.55
CA ASN A 191 3.74 7.56 24.16
C ASN A 191 3.40 8.32 22.86
N PHE A 192 2.14 8.72 22.66
CA PHE A 192 1.75 9.61 21.56
C PHE A 192 1.66 11.06 22.01
N THR A 193 2.20 11.97 21.19
CA THR A 193 2.20 13.42 21.44
C THR A 193 1.83 14.19 20.17
N GLU A 194 1.34 15.40 20.36
CA GLU A 194 1.06 16.36 19.29
C GLU A 194 2.32 17.20 19.02
N VAL A 195 2.67 17.37 17.76
CA VAL A 195 3.64 18.37 17.27
C VAL A 195 2.83 19.50 16.66
N LYS A 196 2.78 20.64 17.34
CA LYS A 196 1.95 21.78 16.96
C LYS A 196 2.78 23.05 16.80
N ARG A 197 2.83 23.59 15.58
CA ARG A 197 3.46 24.88 15.27
C ARG A 197 2.51 25.76 14.47
N PRO A 198 2.21 26.99 14.94
CA PRO A 198 1.34 27.89 14.19
C PRO A 198 2.00 28.31 12.87
N ALA A 199 1.18 28.57 11.85
CA ALA A 199 1.68 29.14 10.61
C ALA A 199 2.37 30.49 10.85
N THR A 200 3.48 30.71 10.15
CA THR A 200 4.22 31.97 10.08
C THR A 200 4.29 32.44 8.63
N GLN A 201 4.94 33.58 8.38
CA GLN A 201 5.13 34.07 7.01
C GLN A 201 5.95 33.11 6.14
N ASP A 202 6.92 32.41 6.73
CA ASP A 202 7.86 31.55 6.02
C ASP A 202 7.56 30.05 6.18
N ASN A 203 6.75 29.68 7.17
CA ASN A 203 6.46 28.30 7.50
C ASN A 203 4.94 28.05 7.62
N PRO A 204 4.40 27.03 6.96
CA PRO A 204 3.00 26.63 7.14
C PRO A 204 2.76 26.03 8.54
N GLU A 205 1.49 25.88 8.90
CA GLU A 205 1.10 25.21 10.14
C GLU A 205 1.56 23.73 10.13
N VAL A 206 2.01 23.26 11.30
CA VAL A 206 2.21 21.83 11.60
C VAL A 206 1.24 21.49 12.72
N ASP A 207 0.39 20.50 12.47
CA ASP A 207 -0.51 19.94 13.48
C ASP A 207 -0.63 18.45 13.18
N VAL A 208 0.24 17.66 13.81
CA VAL A 208 0.26 16.20 13.64
C VAL A 208 0.44 15.49 14.97
N VAL A 209 -0.25 14.37 15.11
CA VAL A 209 -0.06 13.44 16.23
C VAL A 209 0.91 12.36 15.80
N LEU A 210 1.93 12.08 16.60
CA LEU A 210 2.94 11.06 16.31
C LEU A 210 3.30 10.27 17.58
N HIS A 211 3.91 9.11 17.40
CA HIS A 211 4.63 8.47 18.49
C HIS A 211 5.79 9.38 18.92
N ARG A 212 6.09 9.44 20.22
CA ARG A 212 7.05 10.37 20.83
C ARG A 212 8.40 10.36 20.12
N ASP A 213 8.96 9.19 19.85
CA ASP A 213 10.23 9.08 19.11
C ASP A 213 10.18 9.81 17.76
N ALA A 214 9.10 9.68 16.98
CA ALA A 214 8.93 10.39 15.71
C ALA A 214 8.65 11.88 15.91
N ALA A 215 7.88 12.24 16.94
CA ALA A 215 7.63 13.64 17.30
C ALA A 215 8.92 14.37 17.67
N ASP A 216 9.76 13.77 18.52
CA ASP A 216 11.05 14.33 18.95
C ASP A 216 11.99 14.50 17.73
N ARG A 217 11.98 13.54 16.80
CA ARG A 217 12.76 13.63 15.54
C ARG A 217 12.24 14.74 14.63
N LEU A 218 10.91 14.89 14.51
CA LEU A 218 10.32 15.94 13.72
C LEU A 218 10.59 17.32 14.32
N GLU A 219 10.46 17.48 15.64
CA GLU A 219 10.77 18.74 16.33
C GLU A 219 12.23 19.16 16.12
N ARG A 220 13.16 18.21 16.10
CA ARG A 220 14.56 18.47 15.73
C ARG A 220 14.65 19.08 14.33
N VAL A 221 14.05 18.45 13.32
CA VAL A 221 14.04 18.96 11.94
C VAL A 221 13.46 20.38 11.88
N LEU A 222 12.30 20.60 12.51
CA LEU A 222 11.61 21.89 12.51
C LEU A 222 12.36 22.98 13.28
N ASN A 223 13.24 22.63 14.24
CA ASN A 223 14.09 23.59 14.96
C ASN A 223 15.34 23.99 14.17
N LEU A 224 15.86 23.07 13.36
CA LEU A 224 17.10 23.27 12.61
C LEU A 224 16.85 23.99 11.27
N LEU A 225 15.69 23.77 10.66
CA LEU A 225 15.39 24.34 9.36
C LEU A 225 14.74 25.73 9.46
N PRO A 226 15.18 26.71 8.66
CA PRO A 226 14.53 28.02 8.59
C PRO A 226 13.17 27.96 7.87
N LYS A 227 13.00 27.00 6.96
CA LYS A 227 11.79 26.76 6.17
C LYS A 227 11.44 25.28 6.15
N HIS A 228 10.17 24.95 6.21
CA HIS A 228 9.68 23.59 6.08
C HIS A 228 8.36 23.55 5.28
N PRO A 229 8.03 22.42 4.64
CA PRO A 229 6.78 22.26 3.92
C PRO A 229 5.60 22.08 4.88
N LYS A 230 4.38 22.09 4.35
CA LYS A 230 3.18 21.80 5.16
C LYS A 230 3.17 20.33 5.53
N ILE A 231 3.00 20.02 6.81
CA ILE A 231 2.92 18.64 7.32
C ILE A 231 1.51 18.42 7.85
N TYR A 232 0.83 17.36 7.43
CA TYR A 232 -0.60 17.17 7.73
C TYR A 232 -1.05 15.73 7.97
N GLY A 233 -0.25 14.72 7.60
CA GLY A 233 -0.52 13.33 7.94
C GLY A 233 0.38 12.88 9.08
N GLY A 234 -0.18 12.15 10.05
CA GLY A 234 0.55 11.56 11.16
C GLY A 234 -0.11 10.25 11.57
N PHE A 235 -0.31 10.06 12.88
CA PHE A 235 -1.08 8.97 13.43
C PHE A 235 -2.53 8.98 12.94
N GLN A 236 -2.91 7.92 12.23
CA GLN A 236 -4.26 7.69 11.73
C GLN A 236 -4.51 6.19 11.64
N LEU A 237 -5.61 5.71 12.22
CA LEU A 237 -5.92 4.28 12.21
C LEU A 237 -6.51 3.80 10.88
N ARG A 238 -7.10 4.66 10.04
CA ARG A 238 -7.62 4.33 8.69
C ARG A 238 -8.39 2.98 8.61
N HIS A 239 -9.14 2.62 9.65
CA HIS A 239 -9.88 1.36 9.85
C HIS A 239 -9.03 0.11 10.13
N PHE A 240 -7.75 0.22 10.49
CA PHE A 240 -6.90 -0.96 10.66
C PHE A 240 -7.25 -1.84 11.86
N GLU A 241 -8.10 -1.36 12.77
CA GLU A 241 -8.76 -2.10 13.83
C GLU A 241 -9.82 -3.10 13.32
N GLU A 242 -10.42 -2.83 12.15
CA GLU A 242 -11.49 -3.64 11.54
C GLU A 242 -11.24 -3.89 10.04
N GLY A 243 -11.18 -5.17 9.64
CA GLY A 243 -11.02 -5.54 8.22
C GLY A 243 -9.73 -6.32 7.93
N GLU A 244 -9.16 -6.14 6.73
CA GLU A 244 -7.99 -6.89 6.29
C GLU A 244 -6.76 -6.58 7.15
N ILE A 245 -6.09 -7.62 7.63
CA ILE A 245 -4.83 -7.49 8.37
C ILE A 245 -3.74 -7.02 7.42
N GLN A 246 -3.02 -5.98 7.81
CA GLN A 246 -2.08 -5.28 6.96
C GLN A 246 -0.64 -5.73 7.19
N THR A 247 0.24 -5.45 6.22
CA THR A 247 1.69 -5.64 6.44
C THR A 247 2.22 -4.53 7.36
N PRO A 248 3.37 -4.75 8.03
CA PRO A 248 4.02 -3.73 8.85
C PRO A 248 4.20 -2.37 8.16
N GLY A 249 4.50 -2.36 6.86
CA GLY A 249 4.67 -1.12 6.09
C GLY A 249 3.39 -0.29 5.98
N PHE A 250 2.21 -0.91 5.90
CA PHE A 250 0.93 -0.19 5.86
C PHE A 250 0.50 0.30 7.25
N MET A 251 1.00 -0.33 8.32
CA MET A 251 0.69 0.04 9.71
C MET A 251 1.49 1.24 10.22
N ILE A 252 2.44 1.77 9.47
CA ILE A 252 3.39 2.74 10.01
C ILE A 252 2.75 4.08 10.43
N HIS A 253 1.70 4.53 9.72
CA HIS A 253 0.85 5.64 10.16
C HIS A 253 0.06 5.27 11.40
N ALA A 254 -0.56 4.09 11.42
CA ALA A 254 -1.36 3.59 12.54
C ALA A 254 -0.55 3.48 13.83
N LEU A 255 0.77 3.32 13.71
CA LEU A 255 1.70 3.25 14.84
C LEU A 255 2.46 4.57 15.06
N GLY A 256 2.03 5.65 14.42
CA GLY A 256 2.56 7.01 14.66
C GLY A 256 4.02 7.21 14.27
N TYR A 257 4.59 6.33 13.45
CA TYR A 257 5.99 6.38 13.00
C TYR A 257 6.15 6.96 11.60
N ALA A 258 5.07 7.45 11.00
CA ALA A 258 5.14 8.14 9.73
C ALA A 258 4.34 9.43 9.72
N LEU A 259 4.76 10.32 8.82
CA LEU A 259 4.09 11.57 8.54
C LEU A 259 3.92 11.77 7.03
N ASP A 260 2.87 12.50 6.67
CA ASP A 260 2.63 12.96 5.30
C ASP A 260 2.82 14.47 5.22
N ILE A 261 3.48 14.88 4.15
CA ILE A 261 3.73 16.26 3.80
C ILE A 261 2.76 16.66 2.69
N ALA A 262 2.37 17.92 2.61
CA ALA A 262 1.63 18.50 1.50
C ALA A 262 2.62 19.17 0.55
N ALA A 263 2.82 18.56 -0.60
CA ALA A 263 3.46 19.20 -1.73
C ALA A 263 2.33 19.50 -2.67
N ALA A 264 1.75 20.68 -2.49
CA ALA A 264 0.72 21.19 -3.38
C ALA A 264 1.11 21.10 -4.88
N GLU A 265 2.42 20.98 -5.19
CA GLU A 265 2.94 20.75 -6.54
C GLU A 265 3.72 19.46 -6.80
N ASN A 266 4.01 18.60 -5.82
CA ASN A 266 4.61 17.29 -6.15
C ASN A 266 3.50 16.26 -6.32
N PRO A 267 3.28 15.77 -7.54
CA PRO A 267 2.31 14.71 -7.72
C PRO A 267 2.79 13.43 -7.05
N LYS A 268 1.88 12.74 -6.37
CA LYS A 268 2.10 11.36 -5.96
C LYS A 268 2.07 10.46 -7.20
N ILE A 269 3.14 9.74 -7.47
CA ILE A 269 3.24 8.80 -8.59
C ILE A 269 3.39 7.40 -8.00
N GLY A 270 2.25 6.73 -7.84
CA GLY A 270 2.15 5.46 -7.13
C GLY A 270 1.81 4.27 -8.03
N PHE A 271 2.16 3.08 -7.56
CA PHE A 271 1.88 1.80 -8.21
C PHE A 271 0.37 1.63 -8.16
N GLN A 272 -0.29 1.57 -9.32
CA GLN A 272 -1.70 1.20 -9.34
C GLN A 272 -1.88 -0.21 -8.75
N SER A 273 -2.92 -0.35 -7.92
CA SER A 273 -3.46 -1.64 -7.52
C SER A 273 -3.95 -2.43 -8.75
N SER A 274 -3.81 -3.75 -8.72
CA SER A 274 -3.93 -4.69 -9.84
C SER A 274 -5.28 -4.79 -10.58
N GLY A 275 -6.23 -3.88 -10.36
CA GLY A 275 -7.61 -4.03 -10.85
C GLY A 275 -8.03 -3.19 -12.07
N THR A 276 -7.29 -2.14 -12.45
CA THR A 276 -7.71 -1.25 -13.55
C THR A 276 -6.64 -1.18 -14.63
N ARG A 277 -6.93 -1.66 -15.85
CA ARG A 277 -6.13 -1.36 -17.04
C ARG A 277 -6.12 0.15 -17.27
N ARG A 278 -5.18 0.91 -16.72
CA ARG A 278 -5.01 2.33 -17.04
C ARG A 278 -3.54 2.74 -16.92
N PHE A 279 -2.92 2.87 -18.09
CA PHE A 279 -1.70 3.59 -18.41
C PHE A 279 -1.13 4.42 -17.26
N ASP A 280 0.02 3.98 -16.75
CA ASP A 280 0.70 4.67 -15.69
C ASP A 280 1.50 5.84 -16.31
N PRO A 281 1.29 7.10 -15.89
CA PRO A 281 2.16 8.21 -16.27
C PRO A 281 3.65 7.91 -16.04
N HIS A 282 3.97 6.97 -15.14
CA HIS A 282 5.28 6.34 -15.02
C HIS A 282 5.80 5.75 -16.32
N GLN A 283 5.02 4.93 -17.02
CA GLN A 283 5.47 4.24 -18.23
C GLN A 283 5.87 5.27 -19.30
N ILE A 284 5.19 6.41 -19.36
CA ILE A 284 5.58 7.53 -20.24
C ILE A 284 6.86 8.20 -19.74
N ALA A 285 6.90 8.63 -18.47
CA ALA A 285 8.07 9.32 -17.94
C ALA A 285 9.34 8.44 -18.03
N ALA A 286 9.23 7.16 -17.68
CA ALA A 286 10.31 6.19 -17.75
C ALA A 286 10.65 5.77 -19.19
N ALA A 287 9.71 5.76 -20.14
CA ALA A 287 10.05 5.49 -21.53
C ALA A 287 10.72 6.69 -22.22
N ILE A 288 10.35 7.92 -21.84
CA ILE A 288 10.84 9.14 -22.48
C ILE A 288 12.15 9.63 -21.85
N ASP A 289 12.28 9.57 -20.52
CA ASP A 289 13.53 9.83 -19.81
C ASP A 289 13.75 8.86 -18.61
N PRO A 290 14.11 7.59 -18.89
CA PRO A 290 14.31 6.58 -17.85
C PRO A 290 15.40 6.94 -16.84
N ARG A 291 16.31 7.86 -17.20
CA ARG A 291 17.43 8.26 -16.35
C ARG A 291 17.06 9.42 -15.43
N GLY A 292 16.18 10.32 -15.85
CA GLY A 292 15.74 11.46 -15.03
C GLY A 292 14.68 11.11 -13.98
N ALA A 293 14.04 9.94 -14.09
CA ALA A 293 12.85 9.56 -13.33
C ALA A 293 13.12 8.55 -12.20
N HIS A 294 14.30 8.56 -11.57
CA HIS A 294 14.63 7.58 -10.53
C HIS A 294 15.68 8.12 -9.56
N MET A 295 15.48 7.92 -8.25
CA MET A 295 16.58 7.99 -7.28
C MET A 295 16.95 6.58 -6.82
N ASP A 296 18.15 6.14 -7.20
CA ASP A 296 18.72 4.92 -6.62
C ASP A 296 19.58 5.30 -5.41
N MET A 297 19.03 5.08 -4.21
CA MET A 297 19.77 5.28 -2.96
C MET A 297 20.54 4.03 -2.51
N GLY A 298 20.42 2.90 -3.25
CA GLY A 298 20.95 1.60 -2.87
C GLY A 298 20.12 0.87 -1.80
N ASN A 299 20.36 -0.44 -1.66
CA ASN A 299 19.58 -1.31 -0.77
C ASN A 299 19.86 -1.08 0.73
N ASP A 300 21.07 -0.62 1.09
CA ASP A 300 21.50 -0.48 2.50
C ASP A 300 21.12 0.87 3.12
N TRP A 301 20.57 1.78 2.32
CA TRP A 301 20.26 3.15 2.71
C TRP A 301 19.37 3.27 3.97
N PRO A 302 18.30 2.46 4.17
CA PRO A 302 17.45 2.58 5.35
C PRO A 302 18.20 2.29 6.65
N GLY A 303 19.15 1.34 6.62
CA GLY A 303 20.00 1.02 7.76
C GLY A 303 20.95 2.17 8.11
N ILE A 304 21.46 2.89 7.11
CA ILE A 304 22.30 4.08 7.32
C ILE A 304 21.49 5.21 7.95
N VAL A 305 20.29 5.50 7.42
CA VAL A 305 19.38 6.52 7.98
C VAL A 305 19.04 6.24 9.43
N LYS A 306 18.70 4.99 9.73
CA LYS A 306 18.45 4.57 11.11
C LYS A 306 19.67 4.86 12.00
N ALA A 307 20.87 4.48 11.58
CA ALA A 307 22.08 4.71 12.36
C ALA A 307 22.37 6.21 12.57
N MET A 308 22.13 7.05 11.56
CA MET A 308 22.23 8.51 11.68
C MET A 308 21.22 9.04 12.70
N GLY A 309 19.94 8.70 12.56
CA GLY A 309 18.89 9.08 13.49
C GLY A 309 19.24 8.68 14.93
N GLN A 310 19.65 7.44 15.17
CA GLN A 310 20.02 6.95 16.50
C GLN A 310 21.16 7.75 17.14
N ARG A 311 22.22 8.02 16.36
CA ARG A 311 23.38 8.80 16.82
C ARG A 311 22.98 10.22 17.24
N LEU A 312 22.00 10.80 16.56
CA LEU A 312 21.59 12.20 16.73
C LEU A 312 20.35 12.37 17.61
N ALA A 313 19.88 11.30 18.27
CA ALA A 313 18.69 11.33 19.12
C ALA A 313 18.71 12.43 20.18
N ALA A 314 19.88 12.69 20.76
CA ALA A 314 20.08 13.71 21.77
C ALA A 314 20.68 15.02 21.23
N ASP A 315 21.00 15.09 19.94
CA ASP A 315 21.62 16.26 19.32
C ASP A 315 20.58 17.10 18.59
N THR A 316 20.30 18.27 19.16
CA THR A 316 19.32 19.23 18.62
C THR A 316 19.97 20.38 17.85
N THR A 317 21.27 20.32 17.57
CA THR A 317 22.06 21.47 17.08
C THR A 317 22.82 21.21 15.79
N THR A 318 23.25 19.98 15.53
CA THR A 318 24.05 19.67 14.34
C THR A 318 23.18 19.56 13.09
N LEU A 319 23.43 20.39 12.09
CA LEU A 319 22.80 20.25 10.76
C LEU A 319 23.40 19.06 9.99
N ALA A 320 22.65 18.49 9.05
CA ALA A 320 23.09 17.46 8.12
C ALA A 320 24.34 17.91 7.35
N ALA A 321 24.38 19.18 6.93
CA ALA A 321 25.54 19.76 6.26
C ALA A 321 26.80 19.84 7.15
N ASP A 322 26.63 19.86 8.47
CA ASP A 322 27.71 19.96 9.45
C ASP A 322 28.14 18.60 10.01
N ASP A 323 27.45 17.51 9.65
CA ASP A 323 27.78 16.17 10.11
C ASP A 323 29.16 15.73 9.60
N GLN A 324 30.02 15.30 10.52
CA GLN A 324 31.39 14.90 10.20
C GLN A 324 31.55 13.40 9.91
N ASP A 325 30.51 12.59 10.09
CA ASP A 325 30.58 11.16 9.81
C ASP A 325 30.74 10.89 8.29
N PRO A 326 31.76 10.11 7.90
CA PRO A 326 32.06 9.90 6.48
C PRO A 326 30.98 9.10 5.73
N VAL A 327 30.22 8.25 6.44
CA VAL A 327 29.09 7.50 5.85
C VAL A 327 27.92 8.45 5.61
N ALA A 328 27.59 9.29 6.59
CA ALA A 328 26.55 10.31 6.46
C ALA A 328 26.84 11.27 5.29
N LYS A 329 28.06 11.82 5.22
CA LYS A 329 28.50 12.69 4.10
C LYS A 329 28.34 12.03 2.75
N ARG A 330 28.71 10.75 2.62
CA ARG A 330 28.59 10.02 1.36
C ARG A 330 27.12 9.81 0.97
N VAL A 331 26.25 9.56 1.94
CA VAL A 331 24.81 9.45 1.69
C VAL A 331 24.21 10.79 1.28
N PHE A 332 24.55 11.91 1.93
CA PHE A 332 24.07 13.22 1.53
C PHE A 332 24.57 13.64 0.14
N GLN A 333 25.82 13.32 -0.22
CA GLN A 333 26.31 13.51 -1.60
C GLN A 333 25.51 12.70 -2.62
N LEU A 334 25.17 11.45 -2.29
CA LEU A 334 24.30 10.65 -3.16
C LEU A 334 22.89 11.25 -3.21
N PHE A 335 22.36 11.71 -2.08
CA PHE A 335 21.05 12.34 -1.98
C PHE A 335 20.98 13.59 -2.85
N GLU A 336 21.94 14.51 -2.73
CA GLU A 336 22.07 15.70 -3.57
C GLU A 336 22.14 15.32 -5.06
N GLN A 337 22.97 14.34 -5.42
CA GLN A 337 23.08 13.86 -6.80
C GLN A 337 21.73 13.37 -7.34
N GLN A 338 21.04 12.50 -6.59
CA GLN A 338 19.76 11.93 -7.01
C GLN A 338 18.65 12.99 -7.01
N PHE A 339 18.64 13.90 -6.04
CA PHE A 339 17.74 15.04 -5.95
C PHE A 339 17.82 15.93 -7.19
N HIS A 340 19.02 16.35 -7.56
CA HIS A 340 19.24 17.14 -8.77
C HIS A 340 19.03 16.34 -10.05
N GLN A 341 19.25 15.02 -10.04
CA GLN A 341 18.90 14.16 -11.17
C GLN A 341 17.40 14.15 -11.40
N MET A 342 16.58 13.97 -10.35
CA MET A 342 15.13 14.01 -10.47
C MET A 342 14.59 15.39 -10.83
N GLN A 343 15.14 16.45 -10.25
CA GLN A 343 14.74 17.81 -10.61
C GLN A 343 15.02 18.09 -12.08
N ARG A 344 16.20 17.69 -12.58
CA ARG A 344 16.54 17.82 -14.00
C ARG A 344 15.67 16.92 -14.89
N GLY A 345 15.38 15.69 -14.47
CA GLY A 345 14.48 14.79 -15.20
C GLY A 345 13.06 15.34 -15.28
N SER A 346 12.54 15.90 -14.19
CA SER A 346 11.22 16.53 -14.12
C SER A 346 11.13 17.74 -15.05
N LEU A 347 12.14 18.62 -15.03
CA LEU A 347 12.23 19.74 -15.97
C LEU A 347 12.45 19.26 -17.43
N GLY A 348 13.24 18.20 -17.61
CA GLY A 348 13.48 17.56 -18.89
C GLY A 348 12.20 17.03 -19.51
N PHE A 349 11.34 16.39 -18.70
CA PHE A 349 10.03 15.90 -19.11
C PHE A 349 9.16 17.01 -19.71
N ILE A 350 9.15 18.19 -19.10
CA ILE A 350 8.41 19.35 -19.62
C ILE A 350 8.91 19.75 -21.03
N GLY A 351 10.19 19.51 -21.33
CA GLY A 351 10.84 19.76 -22.62
C GLY A 351 10.75 18.64 -23.65
N THR A 352 10.03 17.54 -23.35
CA THR A 352 9.91 16.39 -24.26
C THR A 352 8.97 16.62 -25.45
N LEU A 353 8.16 17.68 -25.37
CA LEU A 353 7.34 18.17 -26.48
C LEU A 353 7.86 19.52 -26.96
N SER A 354 7.67 19.79 -28.25
CA SER A 354 7.95 21.13 -28.78
C SER A 354 7.13 22.20 -28.03
N PRO A 355 7.67 23.43 -27.84
CA PRO A 355 6.93 24.50 -27.16
C PRO A 355 5.55 24.78 -27.77
N ALA A 356 5.42 24.61 -29.09
CA ALA A 356 4.16 24.76 -29.81
C ALA A 356 3.13 23.69 -29.43
N HIS A 357 3.53 22.41 -29.43
CA HIS A 357 2.65 21.30 -29.03
C HIS A 357 2.28 21.38 -27.55
N ARG A 358 3.27 21.63 -26.67
CA ARG A 358 3.03 21.83 -25.24
C ARG A 358 2.00 22.94 -24.98
N THR A 359 2.17 24.11 -25.59
CA THR A 359 1.25 25.24 -25.41
C THR A 359 -0.17 24.89 -25.83
N LYS A 360 -0.33 24.21 -26.97
CA LYS A 360 -1.65 23.75 -27.45
C LYS A 360 -2.28 22.72 -26.51
N LEU A 361 -1.50 21.76 -25.99
CA LEU A 361 -2.00 20.76 -25.05
C LEU A 361 -2.46 21.38 -23.73
N LEU A 362 -1.73 22.39 -23.22
CA LEU A 362 -2.16 23.13 -22.02
C LEU A 362 -3.46 23.91 -22.26
N ASP A 363 -3.65 24.46 -23.45
CA ASP A 363 -4.93 25.08 -23.85
C ASP A 363 -6.06 24.05 -23.96
N VAL A 364 -5.81 22.89 -24.58
CA VAL A 364 -6.75 21.75 -24.64
C VAL A 364 -7.18 21.36 -23.23
N ARG A 365 -6.25 21.19 -22.28
CA ARG A 365 -6.57 20.87 -20.89
C ARG A 365 -7.44 21.94 -20.24
N LYS A 366 -7.12 23.22 -20.44
CA LYS A 366 -7.90 24.33 -19.89
C LYS A 366 -9.34 24.29 -20.41
N ARG A 367 -9.53 24.20 -21.73
CA ARG A 367 -10.86 24.13 -22.36
C ARG A 367 -11.64 22.90 -21.91
N TYR A 368 -10.96 21.76 -21.75
CA TYR A 368 -11.57 20.54 -21.24
C TYR A 368 -12.09 20.73 -19.79
N LEU A 369 -11.29 21.31 -18.90
CA LEU A 369 -11.72 21.59 -17.53
C LEU A 369 -12.90 22.56 -17.46
N ASP A 370 -12.96 23.55 -18.36
CA ASP A 370 -14.12 24.44 -18.48
C ASP A 370 -15.39 23.66 -18.84
N VAL A 371 -15.31 22.73 -19.80
CA VAL A 371 -16.44 21.85 -20.14
C VAL A 371 -16.84 20.97 -18.95
N LEU A 372 -15.90 20.42 -18.19
CA LEU A 372 -16.23 19.65 -16.98
C LEU A 372 -16.95 20.50 -15.93
N ARG A 373 -16.57 21.77 -15.76
CA ARG A 373 -17.28 22.71 -14.86
C ARG A 373 -18.72 22.97 -15.35
N GLU A 374 -18.90 23.15 -16.66
CA GLU A 374 -20.23 23.30 -17.27
C GLU A 374 -21.11 22.06 -17.06
N ILE A 375 -20.54 20.86 -17.17
CA ILE A 375 -21.22 19.58 -16.89
C ILE A 375 -21.60 19.48 -15.40
N ALA A 376 -20.64 19.76 -14.50
CA ALA A 376 -20.88 19.70 -13.06
C ALA A 376 -21.96 20.69 -12.59
N ALA A 377 -22.09 21.85 -13.26
CA ALA A 377 -23.13 22.82 -12.99
C ALA A 377 -24.56 22.33 -13.31
N GLN A 378 -24.71 21.23 -14.08
CA GLN A 378 -26.03 20.68 -14.44
C GLN A 378 -26.75 19.93 -13.31
N ARG A 379 -26.14 19.79 -12.11
CA ARG A 379 -26.69 19.20 -10.85
C ARG A 379 -27.95 18.34 -11.01
N GLY A 380 -27.79 17.03 -11.25
CA GLY A 380 -28.88 16.05 -11.22
C GLY A 380 -29.73 15.97 -12.50
N LYS A 381 -29.42 16.77 -13.53
CA LYS A 381 -30.01 16.64 -14.86
C LYS A 381 -29.15 15.75 -15.75
N GLN A 382 -29.77 15.12 -16.75
CA GLN A 382 -29.04 14.43 -17.81
C GLN A 382 -28.11 15.42 -18.51
N THR A 383 -26.82 15.11 -18.57
CA THR A 383 -25.83 15.97 -19.24
C THR A 383 -26.24 16.18 -20.70
N PRO A 384 -26.35 17.43 -21.18
CA PRO A 384 -26.68 17.71 -22.58
C PRO A 384 -25.73 16.99 -23.54
N ALA A 385 -26.28 16.37 -24.59
CA ALA A 385 -25.49 15.69 -25.61
C ALA A 385 -24.43 16.62 -26.25
N SER A 386 -24.75 17.92 -26.41
CA SER A 386 -23.83 18.93 -26.91
C SER A 386 -22.58 19.11 -26.04
N LEU A 387 -22.68 18.98 -24.71
CA LEU A 387 -21.52 19.05 -23.82
C LEU A 387 -20.67 17.78 -23.91
N GLN A 388 -21.29 16.62 -24.10
CA GLN A 388 -20.56 15.36 -24.32
C GLN A 388 -19.82 15.37 -25.67
N GLU A 389 -20.45 15.88 -26.73
CA GLU A 389 -19.79 16.03 -28.04
C GLU A 389 -18.65 17.06 -27.97
N ARG A 390 -18.83 18.18 -27.27
CA ARG A 390 -17.76 19.18 -27.09
C ARG A 390 -16.59 18.61 -26.29
N ARG A 391 -16.87 17.85 -25.22
CA ARG A 391 -15.87 17.12 -24.42
C ARG A 391 -15.07 16.17 -25.31
N LYS A 392 -15.74 15.34 -26.11
CA LYS A 392 -15.12 14.42 -27.06
C LYS A 392 -14.25 15.14 -28.10
N ALA A 393 -14.79 16.19 -28.74
CA ALA A 393 -14.08 16.96 -29.76
C ALA A 393 -12.78 17.58 -29.23
N ILE A 394 -12.75 18.03 -27.98
CA ILE A 394 -11.53 18.55 -27.34
C ILE A 394 -10.49 17.45 -27.16
N LEU A 395 -10.90 16.24 -26.76
CA LEU A 395 -9.99 15.10 -26.60
C LEU A 395 -9.40 14.63 -27.94
N GLU A 396 -10.16 14.71 -29.03
CA GLU A 396 -9.70 14.39 -30.40
C GLU A 396 -8.55 15.30 -30.88
N GLU A 397 -8.32 16.45 -30.24
CA GLU A 397 -7.20 17.34 -30.57
C GLU A 397 -5.85 16.85 -30.02
N ILE A 398 -5.83 15.92 -29.06
CA ILE A 398 -4.61 15.48 -28.36
C ILE A 398 -3.67 14.64 -29.24
N PRO A 399 -4.11 13.58 -29.95
CA PRO A 399 -3.22 12.69 -30.70
C PRO A 399 -2.23 13.39 -31.65
N PRO A 400 -2.61 14.39 -32.48
CA PRO A 400 -1.66 15.07 -33.36
C PRO A 400 -0.67 15.98 -32.61
N LEU A 401 -0.87 16.24 -31.32
CA LEU A 401 0.01 17.09 -30.49
C LEU A 401 1.00 16.30 -29.63
N VAL A 402 0.89 14.97 -29.58
CA VAL A 402 1.77 14.10 -28.78
C VAL A 402 2.69 13.23 -29.65
N THR A 403 2.95 13.65 -30.88
CA THR A 403 3.75 12.88 -31.86
C THR A 403 5.19 12.63 -31.42
N GLU A 404 5.80 13.57 -30.70
CA GLU A 404 7.15 13.42 -30.15
C GLU A 404 7.17 12.33 -29.07
N TRP A 405 6.12 12.23 -28.24
CA TRP A 405 5.97 11.15 -27.26
C TRP A 405 5.76 9.80 -27.95
N ILE A 406 4.90 9.72 -28.95
CA ILE A 406 4.70 8.49 -29.75
C ILE A 406 6.04 8.01 -30.34
N THR A 407 6.83 8.94 -30.90
CA THR A 407 8.16 8.63 -31.46
C THR A 407 9.14 8.15 -30.39
N ALA A 408 9.10 8.73 -29.19
CA ALA A 408 9.93 8.30 -28.08
C ALA A 408 9.55 6.89 -27.58
N LEU A 409 8.26 6.59 -27.48
CA LEU A 409 7.75 5.26 -27.12
C LEU A 409 8.16 4.20 -28.16
N ASP A 410 8.03 4.51 -29.45
CA ASP A 410 8.51 3.63 -30.54
C ASP A 410 10.02 3.39 -30.43
N SER A 411 10.79 4.42 -30.08
CA SER A 411 12.24 4.33 -29.88
C SER A 411 12.60 3.47 -28.66
N GLU A 412 11.84 3.55 -27.57
CA GLU A 412 12.02 2.73 -26.38
C GLU A 412 11.70 1.26 -26.64
N VAL A 413 10.62 0.94 -27.37
CA VAL A 413 10.34 -0.44 -27.80
C VAL A 413 11.52 -1.01 -28.59
N LYS A 414 12.04 -0.24 -29.56
CA LYS A 414 13.20 -0.64 -30.35
C LYS A 414 14.46 -0.82 -29.49
N ALA A 415 14.72 0.10 -28.56
CA ALA A 415 15.86 0.02 -27.66
C ALA A 415 15.76 -1.18 -26.72
N SER A 416 14.58 -1.46 -26.19
CA SER A 416 14.32 -2.61 -25.33
C SER A 416 14.47 -3.94 -26.08
N LEU A 417 13.99 -4.05 -27.31
CA LEU A 417 14.28 -5.21 -28.16
C LEU A 417 15.79 -5.39 -28.41
N ALA A 418 16.53 -4.30 -28.66
CA ALA A 418 17.96 -4.35 -28.91
C ALA A 418 18.81 -4.79 -27.71
N LYS A 419 18.31 -4.63 -26.46
CA LYS A 419 18.97 -5.14 -25.24
C LYS A 419 18.99 -6.67 -25.16
N HIS A 420 18.14 -7.35 -25.94
CA HIS A 420 17.96 -8.80 -25.90
C HIS A 420 18.20 -9.42 -27.29
N PRO A 421 19.40 -9.97 -27.56
CA PRO A 421 19.73 -10.53 -28.87
C PRO A 421 18.70 -11.55 -29.38
N GLY A 422 18.14 -11.30 -30.57
CA GLY A 422 17.19 -12.19 -31.24
C GLY A 422 15.73 -12.01 -30.84
N MET A 423 15.43 -11.19 -29.83
CA MET A 423 14.05 -10.88 -29.41
C MET A 423 13.27 -10.13 -30.50
N ASP A 424 13.95 -9.34 -31.32
CA ASP A 424 13.43 -8.63 -32.50
C ASP A 424 12.84 -9.56 -33.57
N LYS A 425 13.19 -10.86 -33.53
CA LYS A 425 12.70 -11.89 -34.46
C LYS A 425 11.58 -12.74 -33.86
N LEU A 426 11.22 -12.50 -32.60
CA LEU A 426 10.19 -13.21 -31.88
C LEU A 426 8.92 -12.37 -31.81
N ARG A 427 7.77 -13.03 -31.73
CA ARG A 427 6.50 -12.35 -31.44
C ARG A 427 6.24 -12.29 -29.94
N PRO A 428 5.49 -11.28 -29.45
CA PRO A 428 5.07 -11.22 -28.06
C PRO A 428 4.31 -12.49 -27.64
N PRO A 429 4.56 -13.04 -26.44
CA PRO A 429 3.87 -14.23 -25.96
C PRO A 429 2.33 -14.12 -25.95
N ALA A 430 1.78 -12.93 -25.71
CA ALA A 430 0.35 -12.70 -25.70
C ALA A 430 -0.30 -12.94 -27.08
N GLU A 431 0.32 -12.44 -28.15
CA GLU A 431 -0.14 -12.67 -29.53
C GLU A 431 -0.06 -14.15 -29.90
N ILE A 432 1.05 -14.81 -29.57
CA ILE A 432 1.22 -16.24 -29.85
C ILE A 432 0.15 -17.07 -29.12
N ARG A 433 -0.17 -16.73 -27.87
CA ARG A 433 -1.23 -17.42 -27.10
C ARG A 433 -2.61 -17.23 -27.73
N ALA A 434 -2.94 -16.03 -28.21
CA ALA A 434 -4.21 -15.78 -28.90
C ALA A 434 -4.32 -16.61 -30.19
N ASP A 435 -3.27 -16.64 -31.00
CA ASP A 435 -3.21 -17.48 -32.20
C ASP A 435 -3.29 -18.97 -31.88
N LEU A 436 -2.64 -19.39 -30.79
CA LEU A 436 -2.66 -20.78 -30.34
C LEU A 436 -4.08 -21.22 -29.98
N GLN A 437 -4.85 -20.38 -29.27
CA GLN A 437 -6.26 -20.64 -28.98
C GLN A 437 -7.08 -20.81 -30.28
N HIS A 438 -6.86 -19.94 -31.27
CA HIS A 438 -7.52 -20.08 -32.57
C HIS A 438 -7.10 -21.35 -33.32
N ALA A 439 -5.82 -21.72 -33.29
CA ALA A 439 -5.29 -22.93 -33.91
C ALA A 439 -5.83 -24.20 -33.26
N GLU A 440 -5.97 -24.23 -31.93
CA GLU A 440 -6.56 -25.34 -31.18
C GLU A 440 -8.03 -25.53 -31.54
N LYS A 441 -8.81 -24.45 -31.63
CA LYS A 441 -10.21 -24.52 -32.10
C LYS A 441 -10.31 -25.07 -33.53
N ARG A 442 -9.43 -24.62 -34.45
CA ARG A 442 -9.39 -25.13 -35.82
C ARG A 442 -9.03 -26.61 -35.88
N LEU A 443 -8.07 -27.07 -35.07
CA LEU A 443 -7.70 -28.47 -34.98
C LEU A 443 -8.89 -29.32 -34.49
N GLN A 444 -9.61 -28.86 -33.47
CA GLN A 444 -10.79 -29.56 -32.95
C GLN A 444 -11.86 -29.72 -34.03
N LEU A 445 -12.16 -28.66 -34.79
CA LEU A 445 -13.10 -28.72 -35.92
C LEU A 445 -12.62 -29.70 -37.00
N ALA A 446 -11.34 -29.63 -37.38
CA ALA A 446 -10.76 -30.54 -38.38
C ALA A 446 -10.78 -32.02 -37.93
N GLN A 447 -10.60 -32.30 -36.64
CA GLN A 447 -10.75 -33.65 -36.07
C GLN A 447 -12.19 -34.15 -36.17
N GLN A 448 -13.18 -33.28 -35.90
CA GLN A 448 -14.59 -33.63 -36.06
C GLN A 448 -14.94 -33.92 -37.53
N ASP A 449 -14.44 -33.12 -38.46
CA ASP A 449 -14.67 -33.31 -39.89
C ASP A 449 -13.98 -34.56 -40.44
N GLU A 450 -12.75 -34.87 -40.00
CA GLU A 450 -12.09 -36.14 -40.33
C GLU A 450 -12.91 -37.32 -39.83
N GLN A 451 -13.44 -37.26 -38.60
CA GLN A 451 -14.27 -38.32 -38.05
C GLN A 451 -15.59 -38.49 -38.80
N ARG A 452 -16.23 -37.38 -39.21
CA ARG A 452 -17.42 -37.41 -40.07
C ARG A 452 -17.11 -38.02 -41.43
N ALA A 453 -16.00 -37.63 -42.05
CA ALA A 453 -15.57 -38.16 -43.34
C ALA A 453 -15.27 -39.67 -43.25
N LYS A 454 -14.54 -40.13 -42.22
CA LYS A 454 -14.32 -41.57 -41.95
C LYS A 454 -15.63 -42.35 -41.83
N THR A 455 -16.60 -41.80 -41.10
CA THR A 455 -17.91 -42.42 -40.91
C THR A 455 -18.67 -42.49 -42.23
N ALA A 456 -18.62 -41.43 -43.04
CA ALA A 456 -19.23 -41.37 -44.37
C ALA A 456 -18.57 -42.37 -45.34
N THR A 457 -17.24 -42.45 -45.37
CA THR A 457 -16.49 -43.44 -46.17
C THR A 457 -16.89 -44.85 -45.77
N ALA A 458 -16.90 -45.18 -44.47
CA ALA A 458 -17.30 -46.50 -44.00
C ALA A 458 -18.75 -46.85 -44.42
N ALA A 459 -19.67 -45.88 -44.39
CA ALA A 459 -21.03 -46.07 -44.89
C ALA A 459 -21.06 -46.28 -46.42
N ALA A 460 -20.33 -45.49 -47.20
CA ALA A 460 -20.28 -45.60 -48.65
C ALA A 460 -19.65 -46.92 -49.12
N VAL A 461 -18.56 -47.36 -48.46
CA VAL A 461 -17.93 -48.66 -48.70
C VAL A 461 -18.89 -49.81 -48.42
N ARG A 462 -19.63 -49.78 -47.31
CA ARG A 462 -20.66 -50.80 -47.02
C ARG A 462 -21.75 -50.85 -48.09
N ARG A 463 -22.22 -49.70 -48.59
CA ARG A 463 -23.22 -49.64 -49.68
C ARG A 463 -22.65 -50.21 -50.99
N ARG A 464 -21.40 -49.88 -51.32
CA ARG A 464 -20.69 -50.43 -52.47
C ARG A 464 -20.60 -51.96 -52.38
N ASP A 465 -20.14 -52.48 -51.25
CA ASP A 465 -19.94 -53.92 -51.07
C ASP A 465 -21.27 -54.68 -51.13
N ALA A 466 -22.35 -54.12 -50.56
CA ALA A 466 -23.69 -54.65 -50.70
C ALA A 466 -24.21 -54.64 -52.16
N ALA A 467 -23.91 -53.59 -52.93
CA ALA A 467 -24.29 -53.52 -54.35
C ALA A 467 -23.49 -54.51 -55.21
N ILE A 468 -22.18 -54.67 -54.95
CA ILE A 468 -21.33 -55.67 -55.61
C ILE A 468 -21.77 -57.10 -55.26
N ALA A 469 -22.22 -57.37 -54.04
CA ALA A 469 -22.72 -58.69 -53.67
C ALA A 469 -23.94 -59.11 -54.51
N LYS A 470 -24.79 -58.16 -54.92
CA LYS A 470 -25.96 -58.39 -55.79
C LYS A 470 -25.60 -58.70 -57.24
N THR A 471 -24.37 -58.39 -57.67
CA THR A 471 -23.92 -58.67 -59.05
C THR A 471 -23.12 -59.97 -59.16
N ARG A 472 -22.81 -60.64 -58.04
CA ARG A 472 -22.15 -61.95 -58.04
C ARG A 472 -23.16 -63.07 -58.32
N PRO A 473 -22.90 -63.99 -59.27
CA PRO A 473 -23.74 -65.15 -59.48
C PRO A 473 -23.71 -66.07 -58.25
N VAL A 474 -24.86 -66.60 -57.87
CA VAL A 474 -25.02 -67.53 -56.74
C VAL A 474 -25.33 -68.91 -57.33
N GLY A 475 -24.34 -69.82 -57.39
CA GLY A 475 -24.50 -71.18 -57.89
C GLY A 475 -23.68 -71.51 -59.15
N ARG A 476 -23.82 -72.75 -59.67
CA ARG A 476 -23.13 -73.24 -60.89
C ARG A 476 -23.72 -72.71 -62.20
N ASP A 477 -24.91 -72.12 -62.16
CA ASP A 477 -25.57 -71.55 -63.34
C ASP A 477 -25.15 -70.08 -63.54
N TRP A 478 -24.35 -69.86 -64.58
CA TRP A 478 -23.87 -68.55 -64.99
C TRP A 478 -24.98 -67.76 -65.71
N THR A 479 -25.91 -67.19 -64.95
CA THR A 479 -26.82 -66.15 -65.49
C THR A 479 -26.18 -64.76 -65.29
N PRO A 480 -26.06 -63.93 -66.33
CA PRO A 480 -25.54 -62.57 -66.20
C PRO A 480 -26.40 -61.73 -65.24
N ALA A 481 -25.76 -60.91 -64.41
CA ALA A 481 -26.47 -59.97 -63.55
C ALA A 481 -27.26 -58.94 -64.37
N PRO A 482 -28.44 -58.48 -63.92
CA PRO A 482 -29.21 -57.44 -64.59
C PRO A 482 -28.39 -56.15 -64.78
N VAL A 483 -28.57 -55.47 -65.91
CA VAL A 483 -27.83 -54.24 -66.28
C VAL A 483 -27.99 -53.15 -65.23
N GLU A 484 -29.17 -53.06 -64.60
CA GLU A 484 -29.49 -52.12 -63.52
C GLU A 484 -28.64 -52.37 -62.28
N ALA A 485 -28.42 -53.63 -61.91
CA ALA A 485 -27.58 -54.00 -60.76
C ALA A 485 -26.10 -53.64 -61.01
N ILE A 486 -25.63 -53.79 -62.26
CA ILE A 486 -24.28 -53.38 -62.67
C ILE A 486 -24.15 -51.85 -62.60
N ARG A 487 -25.15 -51.09 -63.05
CA ARG A 487 -25.16 -49.62 -63.00
C ARG A 487 -25.18 -49.10 -61.56
N ASP A 488 -25.99 -49.69 -60.67
CA ASP A 488 -26.02 -49.35 -59.24
C ASP A 488 -24.66 -49.64 -58.58
N ALA A 489 -24.06 -50.82 -58.83
CA ALA A 489 -22.75 -51.16 -58.31
C ALA A 489 -21.65 -50.17 -58.76
N ALA A 490 -21.69 -49.72 -60.02
CA ALA A 490 -20.77 -48.71 -60.54
C ALA A 490 -20.98 -47.34 -59.86
N ALA A 491 -22.23 -46.90 -59.68
CA ALA A 491 -22.55 -45.65 -59.01
C ALA A 491 -22.11 -45.65 -57.53
N ARG A 492 -22.35 -46.76 -56.79
CA ARG A 492 -21.91 -46.91 -55.40
C ARG A 492 -20.40 -46.98 -55.26
N ARG A 493 -19.71 -47.57 -56.25
CA ARG A 493 -18.24 -47.52 -56.31
C ARG A 493 -17.75 -46.09 -56.44
N GLN A 494 -18.32 -45.30 -57.35
CA GLN A 494 -17.96 -43.90 -57.51
C GLN A 494 -18.23 -43.09 -56.23
N GLU A 495 -19.36 -43.32 -55.56
CA GLU A 495 -19.70 -42.71 -54.27
C GLU A 495 -18.65 -43.02 -53.18
N ALA A 496 -18.22 -44.28 -53.07
CA ALA A 496 -17.18 -44.69 -52.13
C ALA A 496 -15.81 -44.10 -52.46
N GLU A 497 -15.45 -44.00 -53.75
CA GLU A 497 -14.22 -43.35 -54.19
C GLU A 497 -14.22 -41.84 -53.87
N THR A 498 -15.35 -41.15 -54.08
CA THR A 498 -15.51 -39.75 -53.69
C THR A 498 -15.41 -39.58 -52.17
N ALA A 499 -16.11 -40.40 -51.38
CA ALA A 499 -16.04 -40.33 -49.92
C ALA A 499 -14.62 -40.55 -49.39
N LEU A 500 -13.87 -41.49 -49.98
CA LEU A 500 -12.46 -41.71 -49.64
C LEU A 500 -11.58 -40.49 -49.95
N ARG A 501 -11.82 -39.78 -51.07
CA ARG A 501 -11.10 -38.53 -51.38
C ARG A 501 -11.39 -37.45 -50.35
N GLU A 502 -12.65 -37.31 -49.92
CA GLU A 502 -13.05 -36.37 -48.86
C GLU A 502 -12.41 -36.72 -47.51
N GLU A 503 -12.32 -38.01 -47.16
CA GLU A 503 -11.60 -38.44 -45.95
C GLU A 503 -10.10 -38.10 -46.01
N ILE A 504 -9.44 -38.37 -47.15
CA ILE A 504 -8.04 -38.01 -47.34
C ILE A 504 -7.85 -36.50 -47.23
N TYR A 505 -8.76 -35.71 -47.81
CA TYR A 505 -8.75 -34.25 -47.70
C TYR A 505 -8.91 -33.78 -46.25
N ALA A 506 -9.91 -34.29 -45.53
CA ALA A 506 -10.15 -33.94 -44.13
C ALA A 506 -8.95 -34.30 -43.23
N LYS A 507 -8.32 -35.45 -43.46
CA LYS A 507 -7.07 -35.84 -42.77
C LYS A 507 -5.95 -34.82 -43.02
N ARG A 508 -5.75 -34.38 -44.27
CA ARG A 508 -4.73 -33.36 -44.60
C ARG A 508 -5.02 -32.02 -43.92
N VAL A 509 -6.28 -31.60 -43.86
CA VAL A 509 -6.68 -30.38 -43.13
C VAL A 509 -6.35 -30.51 -41.64
N ARG A 510 -6.67 -31.65 -41.02
CA ARG A 510 -6.29 -31.92 -39.62
C ARG A 510 -4.78 -31.86 -39.41
N ASP A 511 -4.00 -32.52 -40.28
CA ASP A 511 -2.54 -32.52 -40.18
C ASP A 511 -1.94 -31.12 -40.32
N SER A 512 -2.46 -30.31 -41.24
CA SER A 512 -2.08 -28.90 -41.37
C SER A 512 -2.41 -28.09 -40.10
N ALA A 513 -3.59 -28.28 -39.52
CA ALA A 513 -4.00 -27.60 -38.29
C ALA A 513 -3.13 -28.01 -37.09
N ALA A 514 -2.79 -29.30 -36.98
CA ALA A 514 -1.88 -29.81 -35.95
C ALA A 514 -0.48 -29.21 -36.10
N ALA A 515 0.06 -29.17 -37.33
CA ALA A 515 1.36 -28.56 -37.60
C ALA A 515 1.39 -27.06 -37.27
N THR A 516 0.30 -26.32 -37.53
CA THR A 516 0.20 -24.90 -37.13
C THR A 516 0.22 -24.73 -35.62
N ARG A 517 -0.57 -25.53 -34.88
CA ARG A 517 -0.55 -25.53 -33.41
C ARG A 517 0.84 -25.83 -32.87
N ASP A 518 1.50 -26.86 -33.38
CA ASP A 518 2.81 -27.29 -32.89
C ASP A 518 3.90 -26.24 -33.17
N ARG A 519 3.84 -25.58 -34.33
CA ARG A 519 4.69 -24.42 -34.64
C ARG A 519 4.50 -23.29 -33.63
N LEU A 520 3.25 -22.93 -33.31
CA LEU A 520 2.93 -21.88 -32.34
C LEU A 520 3.39 -22.24 -30.93
N LYS A 521 3.27 -23.51 -30.52
CA LYS A 521 3.80 -23.99 -29.23
C LYS A 521 5.32 -23.87 -29.16
N ALA A 522 6.03 -24.25 -30.22
CA ALA A 522 7.48 -24.10 -30.29
C ALA A 522 7.90 -22.63 -30.23
N GLU A 523 7.20 -21.76 -30.97
CA GLU A 523 7.44 -20.31 -30.96
C GLU A 523 7.18 -19.69 -29.57
N LEU A 524 6.09 -20.09 -28.90
CA LEU A 524 5.79 -19.63 -27.54
C LEU A 524 6.90 -20.06 -26.57
N ALA A 525 7.40 -21.28 -26.67
CA ALA A 525 8.47 -21.78 -25.80
C ALA A 525 9.77 -20.99 -25.95
N THR A 526 10.05 -20.44 -27.14
CA THR A 526 11.20 -19.55 -27.37
C THR A 526 10.97 -18.12 -26.89
N SER A 527 9.73 -17.63 -26.96
CA SER A 527 9.39 -16.25 -26.62
C SER A 527 9.13 -16.05 -25.12
N ASP A 528 8.52 -17.02 -24.45
CA ASP A 528 8.06 -16.96 -23.05
C ASP A 528 9.08 -17.55 -22.04
N VAL A 529 10.36 -17.27 -22.25
CA VAL A 529 11.43 -17.70 -21.35
C VAL A 529 11.58 -16.70 -20.18
N PRO A 530 11.93 -17.15 -18.95
CA PRO A 530 12.02 -16.27 -17.78
C PRO A 530 12.88 -15.02 -17.97
N ALA A 531 13.97 -15.12 -18.73
CA ALA A 531 14.87 -14.00 -19.02
C ALA A 531 14.26 -12.91 -19.91
N LEU A 532 13.27 -13.22 -20.74
CA LEU A 532 12.62 -12.28 -21.65
C LEU A 532 11.29 -11.75 -21.13
N ARG A 533 10.68 -12.41 -20.12
CA ARG A 533 9.38 -12.02 -19.57
C ARG A 533 9.32 -10.56 -19.10
N PRO A 534 10.31 -10.03 -18.35
CA PRO A 534 10.27 -8.62 -17.94
C PRO A 534 10.29 -7.66 -19.13
N ALA A 535 11.10 -7.96 -20.16
CA ALA A 535 11.20 -7.15 -21.36
C ALA A 535 9.92 -7.19 -22.19
N TRP A 536 9.30 -8.37 -22.36
CA TRP A 536 8.00 -8.48 -23.05
C TRP A 536 6.90 -7.75 -22.31
N LYS A 537 6.87 -7.82 -20.97
CA LYS A 537 5.91 -7.09 -20.16
C LYS A 537 6.05 -5.58 -20.41
N TRP A 538 7.28 -5.06 -20.30
CA TRP A 538 7.58 -3.64 -20.58
C TRP A 538 7.19 -3.22 -22.00
N ILE A 539 7.59 -3.98 -23.02
CA ILE A 539 7.26 -3.66 -24.42
C ILE A 539 5.76 -3.65 -24.65
N THR A 540 5.02 -4.59 -24.06
CA THR A 540 3.56 -4.66 -24.17
C THR A 540 2.94 -3.39 -23.57
N GLU A 541 3.35 -3.03 -22.36
CA GLU A 541 2.88 -1.84 -21.66
C GLU A 541 3.17 -0.54 -22.45
N VAL A 542 4.39 -0.37 -22.97
CA VAL A 542 4.78 0.79 -23.78
C VAL A 542 4.01 0.83 -25.11
N THR A 543 3.74 -0.33 -25.72
CA THR A 543 2.98 -0.42 -26.98
C THR A 543 1.51 -0.08 -26.76
N GLU A 544 0.87 -0.61 -25.71
CA GLU A 544 -0.51 -0.27 -25.37
C GLU A 544 -0.66 1.24 -25.11
N LEU A 545 0.29 1.83 -24.40
CA LEU A 545 0.35 3.26 -24.12
C LEU A 545 0.50 4.11 -25.37
N ARG A 546 1.38 3.67 -26.29
CA ARG A 546 1.55 4.28 -27.61
C ARG A 546 0.24 4.24 -28.40
N GLU A 547 -0.46 3.10 -28.41
CA GLU A 547 -1.74 2.96 -29.09
C GLU A 547 -2.82 3.86 -28.49
N GLU A 548 -2.92 3.96 -27.17
CA GLU A 548 -3.89 4.83 -26.52
C GLU A 548 -3.66 6.31 -26.84
N LEU A 549 -2.39 6.76 -26.88
CA LEU A 549 -2.05 8.14 -27.26
C LEU A 549 -2.31 8.43 -28.74
N ALA A 550 -2.05 7.46 -29.63
CA ALA A 550 -2.19 7.64 -31.07
C ALA A 550 -3.63 7.47 -31.57
N HIS A 551 -4.36 6.50 -30.99
CA HIS A 551 -5.65 6.00 -31.47
C HIS A 551 -6.61 5.72 -30.29
N PRO A 552 -6.94 6.73 -29.46
CA PRO A 552 -7.81 6.53 -28.30
C PRO A 552 -9.22 6.08 -28.70
N ASP A 553 -9.83 5.19 -27.91
CA ASP A 553 -11.24 4.84 -28.09
C ASP A 553 -12.15 5.95 -27.53
N LEU A 554 -12.46 6.93 -28.38
CA LEU A 554 -13.42 7.99 -28.06
C LEU A 554 -14.85 7.63 -28.51
N SER A 555 -15.11 6.37 -28.87
CA SER A 555 -16.43 5.90 -29.30
C SER A 555 -17.28 5.37 -28.13
N THR A 556 -16.63 4.96 -27.04
CA THR A 556 -17.28 4.44 -25.84
C THR A 556 -17.04 5.34 -24.64
N SER A 557 -17.98 5.38 -23.68
CA SER A 557 -17.79 6.13 -22.44
C SER A 557 -16.63 5.59 -21.59
N ALA A 558 -16.36 4.29 -21.68
CA ALA A 558 -15.24 3.66 -20.99
C ALA A 558 -13.90 4.09 -21.58
N GLY A 559 -13.77 4.12 -22.90
CA GLY A 559 -12.57 4.59 -23.60
C GLY A 559 -12.31 6.08 -23.37
N ILE A 560 -13.34 6.93 -23.44
CA ILE A 560 -13.24 8.35 -23.06
C ILE A 560 -12.69 8.49 -21.62
N GLY A 561 -13.27 7.77 -20.66
CA GLY A 561 -12.82 7.84 -19.26
C GLY A 561 -11.39 7.31 -19.04
N THR A 562 -10.93 6.37 -19.86
CA THR A 562 -9.54 5.90 -19.83
C THR A 562 -8.58 6.94 -20.40
N PHE A 563 -8.90 7.51 -21.58
CA PHE A 563 -8.05 8.51 -22.21
C PHE A 563 -7.96 9.80 -21.38
N GLU A 564 -9.05 10.19 -20.72
CA GLU A 564 -9.06 11.33 -19.80
C GLU A 564 -8.18 11.09 -18.58
N ALA A 565 -8.31 9.94 -17.93
CA ALA A 565 -7.48 9.59 -16.78
C ALA A 565 -5.99 9.64 -17.14
N LEU A 566 -5.64 9.20 -18.35
CA LEU A 566 -4.28 9.32 -18.88
C LEU A 566 -3.87 10.77 -19.16
N THR A 567 -4.71 11.56 -19.84
CA THR A 567 -4.27 12.84 -20.44
C THR A 567 -4.65 14.08 -19.63
N THR A 568 -5.93 14.26 -19.31
CA THR A 568 -6.49 15.54 -18.84
C THR A 568 -6.96 15.52 -17.38
N GLY A 569 -7.38 14.35 -16.88
CA GLY A 569 -7.94 14.11 -15.56
C GLY A 569 -9.41 14.54 -15.41
N ASP A 570 -9.84 14.73 -14.17
CA ASP A 570 -11.17 15.28 -13.82
C ASP A 570 -11.04 16.59 -13.01
N LEU A 571 -12.15 17.16 -12.53
CA LEU A 571 -12.10 18.37 -11.69
C LEU A 571 -11.35 18.17 -10.35
N ARG A 572 -11.22 16.92 -9.87
CA ARG A 572 -10.47 16.57 -8.65
C ARG A 572 -8.97 16.47 -8.93
N SER A 573 -8.57 16.20 -10.18
CA SER A 573 -7.17 16.27 -10.64
C SER A 573 -6.53 17.67 -10.61
N ILE A 574 -7.27 18.68 -10.16
CA ILE A 574 -6.75 20.02 -9.84
C ILE A 574 -6.04 20.01 -8.47
N ALA A 575 -6.45 19.15 -7.55
CA ALA A 575 -5.74 18.84 -6.31
C ALA A 575 -4.62 17.81 -6.59
N PRO A 576 -3.64 17.59 -5.68
CA PRO A 576 -2.66 16.51 -5.83
C PRO A 576 -3.40 15.16 -5.82
N ALA A 577 -3.71 14.67 -7.02
CA ALA A 577 -4.27 13.35 -7.24
C ALA A 577 -3.12 12.33 -7.32
N ASP A 578 -3.35 11.14 -6.80
CA ASP A 578 -2.51 9.98 -7.07
C ASP A 578 -2.50 9.74 -8.60
N ASN A 579 -1.29 9.64 -9.17
CA ASN A 579 -1.05 9.48 -10.60
C ASN A 579 -1.69 10.60 -11.44
N PRO A 580 -1.08 11.80 -11.45
CA PRO A 580 -1.63 12.93 -12.19
C PRO A 580 -1.70 12.63 -13.69
N PRO A 581 -2.69 13.21 -14.39
CA PRO A 581 -2.79 13.08 -15.84
C PRO A 581 -1.60 13.75 -16.53
N LEU A 582 -1.21 13.27 -17.71
CA LEU A 582 0.01 13.72 -18.43
C LEU A 582 0.09 15.21 -18.66
N LEU A 583 -1.04 15.85 -19.00
CA LEU A 583 -1.06 17.29 -19.28
C LEU A 583 -0.87 18.11 -18.00
N ARG A 584 -1.10 17.52 -16.81
CA ARG A 584 -0.69 18.12 -15.53
C ARG A 584 0.81 17.98 -15.30
N LEU A 585 1.41 16.84 -15.65
CA LEU A 585 2.88 16.68 -15.60
C LEU A 585 3.61 17.62 -16.56
N LEU A 586 3.04 17.94 -17.72
CA LEU A 586 3.56 18.96 -18.65
C LEU A 586 3.50 20.40 -18.09
N GLU A 587 2.58 20.65 -17.16
CA GLU A 587 2.40 21.94 -16.50
C GLU A 587 3.38 22.08 -15.32
N ALA A 588 3.44 21.07 -14.46
CA ALA A 588 4.10 21.15 -13.15
C ALA A 588 5.43 20.37 -13.05
N GLY A 589 5.69 19.44 -13.96
CA GLY A 589 6.72 18.41 -13.79
C GLY A 589 6.25 17.26 -12.90
N PHE A 590 7.12 16.26 -12.69
CA PHE A 590 6.87 15.14 -11.77
C PHE A 590 7.59 15.28 -10.42
N PHE A 591 8.57 16.19 -10.34
CA PHE A 591 9.31 16.53 -9.14
C PHE A 591 9.72 18.00 -9.21
N ASN A 592 9.04 18.83 -8.43
CA ASN A 592 9.23 20.28 -8.40
C ASN A 592 9.29 20.76 -6.93
N PRO A 593 10.43 20.49 -6.25
CA PRO A 593 10.63 20.88 -4.87
C PRO A 593 10.56 22.41 -4.69
N LYS A 594 9.69 22.87 -3.77
CA LYS A 594 9.53 24.29 -3.39
C LYS A 594 8.83 24.45 -2.04
N ASP A 595 8.72 25.69 -1.56
CA ASP A 595 8.03 26.05 -0.32
C ASP A 595 8.53 25.26 0.91
N GLY A 596 9.87 25.14 1.04
CA GLY A 596 10.53 24.39 2.11
C GLY A 596 10.61 22.88 1.87
N PHE A 597 9.97 22.35 0.84
CA PHE A 597 10.19 20.98 0.36
C PHE A 597 11.43 20.93 -0.55
N ASP A 598 12.63 21.10 0.02
CA ASP A 598 13.88 21.21 -0.72
C ASP A 598 14.92 20.18 -0.25
N LEU A 599 16.10 20.17 -0.89
CA LEU A 599 17.18 19.23 -0.57
C LEU A 599 17.54 19.26 0.93
N GLN A 600 17.62 20.45 1.51
CA GLN A 600 17.98 20.61 2.91
C GLN A 600 16.93 19.95 3.82
N PHE A 601 15.65 20.13 3.51
CA PHE A 601 14.58 19.44 4.24
C PHE A 601 14.72 17.92 4.17
N PHE A 602 14.99 17.36 3.00
CA PHE A 602 15.17 15.91 2.85
C PHE A 602 16.40 15.38 3.58
N GLU A 603 17.52 16.10 3.48
CA GLU A 603 18.75 15.76 4.20
C GLU A 603 18.50 15.75 5.70
N GLU A 604 17.83 16.77 6.26
CA GLU A 604 17.52 16.80 7.69
C GLU A 604 16.53 15.72 8.13
N MET A 605 15.54 15.39 7.31
CA MET A 605 14.64 14.27 7.58
C MET A 605 15.43 12.96 7.66
N ALA A 606 16.29 12.67 6.68
CA ALA A 606 17.15 11.50 6.66
C ALA A 606 18.16 11.50 7.82
N HIS A 607 18.77 12.65 8.10
CA HIS A 607 19.68 12.85 9.23
C HIS A 607 19.00 12.54 10.57
N SER A 608 17.70 12.88 10.67
CA SER A 608 16.87 12.63 11.85
C SER A 608 16.26 11.23 11.89
N GLY A 609 16.58 10.34 10.94
CA GLY A 609 16.12 8.94 10.93
C GLY A 609 14.85 8.66 10.12
N PHE A 610 14.30 9.66 9.43
CA PHE A 610 13.17 9.50 8.53
C PHE A 610 13.64 9.12 7.13
N VAL A 611 13.23 7.95 6.68
CA VAL A 611 13.32 7.57 5.28
C VAL A 611 12.03 8.04 4.61
N PRO A 612 12.08 8.84 3.53
CA PRO A 612 10.92 9.00 2.67
C PRO A 612 10.41 7.61 2.26
N GLY A 613 9.16 7.32 2.61
CA GLY A 613 8.56 6.02 2.47
C GLY A 613 8.19 5.70 1.03
N ALA A 614 8.09 4.40 0.74
CA ALA A 614 8.21 3.82 -0.59
C ALA A 614 9.46 4.31 -1.34
N THR A 615 10.23 3.38 -1.91
CA THR A 615 11.49 3.74 -2.57
C THR A 615 11.21 4.78 -3.66
N TRP A 616 12.14 5.72 -3.85
CA TRP A 616 12.11 6.76 -4.89
C TRP A 616 12.38 6.17 -6.29
N GLN A 617 11.85 4.99 -6.50
CA GLN A 617 11.72 4.38 -7.79
C GLN A 617 10.38 4.86 -8.34
N PHE A 618 10.35 5.29 -9.59
CA PHE A 618 9.09 5.62 -10.24
C PHE A 618 8.13 4.41 -10.16
N GLY A 619 6.87 4.69 -9.82
CA GLY A 619 5.89 3.69 -9.39
C GLY A 619 5.78 3.56 -7.87
N GLY A 620 6.78 3.92 -7.08
CA GLY A 620 6.70 3.90 -5.61
C GLY A 620 6.62 5.28 -4.98
N ALA A 621 6.93 6.35 -5.71
CA ALA A 621 7.19 7.66 -5.13
C ALA A 621 5.91 8.28 -4.54
N ASP A 622 5.73 8.07 -3.24
CA ASP A 622 5.04 8.99 -2.37
C ASP A 622 6.12 9.85 -1.69
N PRO A 623 6.72 10.85 -2.40
CA PRO A 623 7.74 11.70 -1.80
C PRO A 623 7.18 12.51 -0.62
N MET A 624 5.87 12.40 -0.41
CA MET A 624 5.14 13.04 0.67
C MET A 624 5.11 12.21 1.92
N HIS A 625 5.42 10.92 1.84
CA HIS A 625 5.40 10.01 2.98
C HIS A 625 6.81 9.90 3.58
N PHE A 626 6.94 10.01 4.89
CA PHE A 626 8.20 9.83 5.61
C PHE A 626 8.02 8.90 6.80
N GLU A 627 8.93 7.95 6.93
CA GLU A 627 8.86 6.85 7.87
C GLU A 627 10.09 6.85 8.78
N LEU A 628 9.89 6.92 10.09
CA LEU A 628 10.96 6.73 11.06
C LEU A 628 11.39 5.26 11.04
N GLN A 629 12.63 5.00 10.60
CA GLN A 629 13.09 3.62 10.41
C GLN A 629 13.23 2.83 11.71
N GLU A 630 13.61 3.49 12.81
CA GLU A 630 13.62 2.86 14.13
C GLU A 630 12.23 2.35 14.52
N GLY A 631 11.19 3.11 14.19
CA GLY A 631 9.80 2.74 14.44
C GLY A 631 9.36 1.59 13.55
N ARG A 632 9.66 1.66 12.25
CA ARG A 632 9.34 0.61 11.27
C ARG A 632 9.83 -0.77 11.69
N GLU A 633 11.06 -0.87 12.21
CA GLU A 633 11.64 -2.15 12.65
C GLU A 633 11.04 -2.71 13.94
N ARG A 634 10.39 -1.86 14.75
CA ARG A 634 9.69 -2.33 15.96
C ARG A 634 8.37 -3.03 15.62
N ILE A 635 7.79 -2.74 14.45
CA ILE A 635 6.52 -3.33 14.00
C ILE A 635 6.73 -4.79 13.61
N LYS A 636 6.08 -5.71 14.32
CA LYS A 636 6.18 -7.15 14.03
C LYS A 636 5.26 -7.55 12.86
N PRO A 637 5.65 -8.54 12.05
CA PRO A 637 4.73 -9.13 11.08
C PRO A 637 3.60 -9.86 11.82
N PRO A 638 2.32 -9.64 11.45
CA PRO A 638 1.19 -10.23 12.14
C PRO A 638 1.00 -11.73 11.86
N GLY A 639 1.85 -12.33 11.01
CA GLY A 639 1.75 -13.69 10.50
C GLY A 639 1.98 -13.75 8.99
N THR A 640 1.75 -14.92 8.41
CA THR A 640 1.64 -15.06 6.95
C THR A 640 0.34 -14.42 6.47
N LEU A 641 0.44 -13.47 5.55
CA LEU A 641 -0.73 -12.90 4.91
C LEU A 641 -1.18 -13.83 3.77
N PRO A 642 -2.49 -13.94 3.52
CA PRO A 642 -2.96 -14.63 2.33
C PRO A 642 -2.32 -14.00 1.09
N PRO A 643 -1.98 -14.79 0.05
CA PRO A 643 -1.55 -14.22 -1.21
C PRO A 643 -2.65 -13.26 -1.66
N ARG A 644 -2.30 -11.98 -1.87
CA ARG A 644 -3.25 -10.97 -2.33
C ARG A 644 -3.94 -11.54 -3.56
N ALA A 645 -5.28 -11.62 -3.52
CA ALA A 645 -6.05 -11.95 -4.72
C ALA A 645 -5.72 -10.86 -5.75
N HIS A 646 -4.99 -11.24 -6.79
CA HIS A 646 -4.49 -10.32 -7.81
C HIS A 646 -5.62 -9.75 -8.66
#